data_AF-A0A914Z1N9-F1
#
_entry.id   AF-A0A914Z1N9-F1
#
_cell.length_a   1.000
_cell.length_b   1.000
_cell.length_c   1.000
_cell.angle_alpha   90.00
_cell.angle_beta   90.00
_cell.angle_gamma   90.00
#
_symmetry.space_group_name_H-M   'P 1'
#
loop_
_entity.id
_entity.type
_entity.pdbx_description
1 polymer ?
#
loop_
_entity_poly.entity_id
_entity_poly.type
_entity_poly.pdbx_seq_one_letter_code
_entity_poly.pdbx_strand_id
1 'polypeptide(L)'
;MNGRQSSRQITVPSGKAIVYFVSDLAYNLEGFIVNYNWDKCQKNCSGNGICKDGFCKCNDGYIGNACELPICTSTIDQNNSPCEHGACNGNEICNCSIGYHGDFCQTDIWQSVWDTVHTKNTEHFTPRASHAMAVDKNIAYIYGGYYFKEKENQDLLMYNFDTKTFTQINSLKPPPSRYDHSMVLYEDALYVFGGVINDLTITNEFLKYNITAKTWEVLKPHEDDPESSPRAVAGHTAHVFGRQMFVFFGYNPFEGFYHHVQIYSFDTREWKMGKQNDIVGRFGHSSALSTNTKETMIYIYGGYNQASQEAAYNISDELLMYNPETEEWENLGSDGTRLFRHSAAIVDQQLIITGGNSHNESTSVRDSECFSSKVVAYDIACVQWIRNDNTINPNSKYANVNRYGHTSATYNGAVYVFGGFNGMMLNDVIKLTLDDCNLSATTVEGCEGKKDGYRCKLINRNCTRVDHSVSYRQNFLSLIKSESPRNSVFNCPGISNRGLQCSGFKECQACFDQRNCGWCESTSQCVNSDTGCPDGSAITSDEHSCPTKSKAILFPEKKRPCNMATNCYACKRMDHCSWFTIETRPSCISQEDEAVLVEQHNRIQSERLASLAHSMQPSSRTIADFRYLQTSNASNAICPLPCSSFTHCQNCTQSNCMWCPSTKRCVSMDTYMISFPYGQCESWITQANSHNNRACELDPNDCSLQKTCDECQQIGPRCGWCDDGNGTGLGKCLAGSLKSPTLPNMCDDKHWYFTGQPECQCNGHSNCSSISLINQLGTDSKSCNRCQDDTSGEHCERCADGYFGDPRNGGNCTKCQCHDQAQSCDNEKGYCFCTTKGVIGDHCDTCDTKYEGDPKINKPCSYKLAIDFIFTFKLDNNEDKDKYVNQINFFAVPFKHDTDVQFSISCDGLVDAHVDVAVTSAYDDGDRPNKILSNYTCNAHGFKKTWSPTDSRFHLYPFGADSNTTFHVKVYNFSTPIKIQISFAQSPPINWILFFVIFAACFVVLLVIAGLVWVIKQRVERYHQIQATHVEIERMASRPFASVQLDLSSKQYDSATPISIEPCSNYQSGIYTLIVRLPTGGQNYTPHSTSGLAVASSLCSLTQSQLALLQPPDSDNQQAGQKSSLRRFISFKNPFASNT
;
A
#
# COMPACT_ATOMS: atom_id res chain seq x y z
N MET A 1 -4.83 7.83 -13.12
CA MET A 1 -4.26 8.21 -14.44
C MET A 1 -2.75 8.28 -14.28
N ASN A 2 -1.96 7.67 -15.16
CA ASN A 2 -0.50 7.88 -15.17
C ASN A 2 -0.22 9.20 -15.91
N GLY A 3 0.64 10.08 -15.36
CA GLY A 3 0.96 11.42 -15.89
C GLY A 3 1.51 11.45 -17.33
N ARG A 4 1.87 10.29 -17.89
CA ARG A 4 2.37 10.13 -19.27
C ARG A 4 1.32 9.68 -20.30
N GLN A 5 0.15 9.24 -19.86
CA GLN A 5 -0.94 8.85 -20.78
C GLN A 5 -1.76 10.08 -21.17
N SER A 6 -1.98 10.28 -22.47
CA SER A 6 -2.93 11.29 -22.94
C SER A 6 -4.33 10.89 -22.46
N SER A 7 -4.89 11.64 -21.51
CA SER A 7 -6.23 11.41 -21.03
C SER A 7 -7.28 11.79 -22.09
N ARG A 8 -8.49 11.22 -21.94
CA ARG A 8 -9.63 11.57 -22.78
C ARG A 8 -10.08 13.02 -22.53
N GLN A 9 -10.51 13.69 -23.59
CA GLN A 9 -11.14 15.02 -23.51
C GLN A 9 -12.46 14.94 -22.73
N ILE A 10 -12.62 15.80 -21.72
CA ILE A 10 -13.85 15.93 -20.94
C ILE A 10 -14.53 17.24 -21.36
N THR A 11 -15.82 17.17 -21.71
CA THR A 11 -16.62 18.33 -22.11
C THR A 11 -17.54 18.74 -20.97
N VAL A 12 -17.51 20.03 -20.60
CA VAL A 12 -18.33 20.58 -19.51
C VAL A 12 -19.34 21.58 -20.10
N PRO A 13 -20.65 21.27 -20.10
CA PRO A 13 -21.67 22.09 -20.75
C PRO A 13 -22.05 23.36 -19.97
N SER A 14 -21.63 23.48 -18.71
CA SER A 14 -22.03 24.57 -17.81
C SER A 14 -21.30 25.91 -18.05
N GLY A 15 -20.31 25.94 -18.94
CA GLY A 15 -19.46 27.13 -19.21
C GLY A 15 -18.46 27.45 -18.09
N LYS A 16 -18.43 26.69 -17.00
CA LYS A 16 -17.46 26.81 -15.91
C LYS A 16 -16.99 25.41 -15.50
N ALA A 17 -15.67 25.21 -15.46
CA ALA A 17 -15.07 23.95 -15.04
C ALA A 17 -14.12 24.20 -13.86
N ILE A 18 -14.27 23.43 -12.80
CA ILE A 18 -13.31 23.37 -11.69
C ILE A 18 -12.63 22.02 -11.81
N VAL A 19 -11.31 22.05 -11.94
CA VAL A 19 -10.51 20.83 -12.03
C VAL A 19 -9.83 20.64 -10.70
N TYR A 20 -10.25 19.60 -9.98
CA TYR A 20 -9.69 19.23 -8.70
C TYR A 20 -8.80 18.01 -8.90
N PHE A 21 -7.55 18.10 -8.45
CA PHE A 21 -6.58 17.04 -8.61
C PHE A 21 -6.21 16.49 -7.26
N VAL A 22 -6.43 15.19 -7.11
CA VAL A 22 -5.92 14.43 -5.97
C VAL A 22 -4.94 13.43 -6.54
N SER A 23 -3.69 13.54 -6.09
CA SER A 23 -2.73 12.45 -6.25
C SER A 23 -2.80 11.62 -4.98
N ASP A 24 -2.96 10.34 -5.19
CA ASP A 24 -2.77 9.35 -4.17
C ASP A 24 -1.30 9.40 -3.69
N LEU A 25 -1.09 9.50 -2.36
CA LEU A 25 0.23 9.61 -1.73
C LEU A 25 1.12 8.39 -1.99
N ALA A 26 0.55 7.25 -2.36
CA ALA A 26 1.28 6.06 -2.79
C ALA A 26 1.90 6.22 -4.20
N TYR A 27 1.45 7.22 -4.98
CA TYR A 27 1.87 7.44 -6.36
C TYR A 27 2.51 8.82 -6.54
N ASN A 28 3.84 8.87 -6.39
CA ASN A 28 4.63 10.07 -6.70
C ASN A 28 4.90 10.15 -8.22
N LEU A 29 3.90 10.62 -9.00
CA LEU A 29 3.95 10.77 -10.45
C LEU A 29 4.30 12.22 -10.86
N GLU A 30 4.84 12.41 -12.08
CA GLU A 30 5.34 13.70 -12.63
C GLU A 30 4.24 14.75 -12.93
N GLY A 31 3.07 14.69 -12.28
CA GLY A 31 1.92 15.55 -12.56
C GLY A 31 1.26 15.22 -13.91
N PHE A 32 0.45 16.13 -14.46
CA PHE A 32 -0.19 15.99 -15.78
C PHE A 32 -0.34 17.39 -16.43
N ILE A 33 -0.55 17.41 -17.75
CA ILE A 33 -0.83 18.64 -18.50
C ILE A 33 -2.32 18.66 -18.86
N VAL A 34 -3.03 19.73 -18.48
CA VAL A 34 -4.43 19.94 -18.90
C VAL A 34 -4.49 20.99 -19.99
N ASN A 35 -5.04 20.58 -21.13
CA ASN A 35 -5.42 21.46 -22.23
C ASN A 35 -6.95 21.61 -22.21
N TYR A 36 -7.46 22.83 -22.18
CA TYR A 36 -8.91 23.11 -22.23
C TYR A 36 -9.26 23.93 -23.46
N ASN A 37 -10.44 23.66 -24.03
CA ASN A 37 -11.04 24.41 -25.13
C ASN A 37 -12.53 24.64 -24.81
N TRP A 38 -13.11 25.75 -25.27
CA TRP A 38 -14.53 26.09 -25.07
C TRP A 38 -15.28 26.14 -26.42
N ASP A 39 -16.60 25.92 -26.40
CA ASP A 39 -17.51 25.94 -27.57
C ASP A 39 -17.16 25.00 -28.73
N LYS A 40 -16.64 23.80 -28.45
CA LYS A 40 -16.44 22.74 -29.46
C LYS A 40 -16.90 21.39 -28.93
N CYS A 41 -17.82 20.75 -29.63
CA CYS A 41 -18.05 19.31 -29.47
C CYS A 41 -16.76 18.53 -29.77
N GLN A 42 -16.68 17.28 -29.34
CA GLN A 42 -15.51 16.43 -29.58
C GLN A 42 -15.13 16.43 -31.07
N LYS A 43 -13.87 16.79 -31.37
CA LYS A 43 -13.34 17.02 -32.75
C LYS A 43 -14.20 17.95 -33.62
N ASN A 44 -15.00 18.84 -33.04
CA ASN A 44 -15.99 19.65 -33.75
C ASN A 44 -16.94 18.81 -34.63
N CYS A 45 -17.40 17.67 -34.08
CA CYS A 45 -18.17 16.67 -34.81
C CYS A 45 -17.49 16.19 -36.10
N SER A 46 -16.15 16.20 -36.09
CA SER A 46 -15.28 15.86 -37.22
C SER A 46 -15.62 16.61 -38.51
N GLY A 47 -16.33 17.74 -38.41
CA GLY A 47 -16.88 18.48 -39.55
C GLY A 47 -18.15 17.87 -40.17
N ASN A 48 -18.65 16.75 -39.68
CA ASN A 48 -19.75 15.97 -40.25
C ASN A 48 -21.00 15.93 -39.37
N GLY A 49 -21.21 16.94 -38.52
CA GLY A 49 -22.37 17.01 -37.65
C GLY A 49 -22.57 18.39 -37.03
N ILE A 50 -23.73 18.57 -36.40
CA ILE A 50 -24.09 19.79 -35.67
C ILE A 50 -23.93 19.52 -34.18
N CYS A 51 -23.14 20.36 -33.51
CA CYS A 51 -22.97 20.32 -32.07
C CYS A 51 -24.23 20.85 -31.38
N LYS A 52 -24.88 20.04 -30.53
CA LYS A 52 -26.00 20.45 -29.66
C LYS A 52 -25.79 19.90 -28.26
N ASP A 53 -25.81 20.79 -27.26
CA ASP A 53 -25.66 20.44 -25.84
C ASP A 53 -24.42 19.58 -25.51
N GLY A 54 -23.33 19.77 -26.27
CA GLY A 54 -22.09 19.01 -26.11
C GLY A 54 -22.07 17.64 -26.81
N PHE A 55 -23.18 17.21 -27.42
CA PHE A 55 -23.28 16.00 -28.22
C PHE A 55 -23.26 16.31 -29.71
N CYS A 56 -22.59 15.47 -30.49
CA CYS A 56 -22.61 15.58 -31.94
C CYS A 56 -23.84 14.90 -32.53
N LYS A 57 -24.73 15.70 -33.11
CA LYS A 57 -25.76 15.17 -34.01
C LYS A 57 -25.17 15.02 -35.40
N CYS A 58 -24.90 13.79 -35.81
CA CYS A 58 -24.26 13.53 -37.10
C CYS A 58 -25.19 13.83 -38.27
N ASN A 59 -24.59 14.34 -39.34
CA ASN A 59 -25.25 14.48 -40.63
C ASN A 59 -25.49 13.09 -41.23
N ASP A 60 -26.47 12.97 -42.12
CA ASP A 60 -26.76 11.73 -42.82
C ASP A 60 -25.49 11.18 -43.49
N GLY A 61 -25.16 9.92 -43.22
CA GLY A 61 -23.94 9.27 -43.72
C GLY A 61 -22.75 9.27 -42.78
N TYR A 62 -22.89 9.81 -41.56
CA TYR A 62 -21.85 9.75 -40.53
C TYR A 62 -22.42 9.33 -39.17
N ILE A 63 -21.60 8.61 -38.40
CA ILE A 63 -21.89 8.15 -37.04
C ILE A 63 -20.65 8.29 -36.14
N GLY A 64 -20.80 7.92 -34.87
CA GLY A 64 -19.76 8.01 -33.85
C GLY A 64 -19.99 9.19 -32.92
N ASN A 65 -19.35 9.17 -31.75
CA ASN A 65 -19.54 10.20 -30.71
C ASN A 65 -19.11 11.60 -31.19
N ALA A 66 -18.21 11.65 -32.17
CA ALA A 66 -17.73 12.85 -32.82
C ALA A 66 -18.03 12.86 -34.34
N CYS A 67 -18.99 12.06 -34.81
CA CYS A 67 -19.32 11.90 -36.25
C CYS A 67 -18.10 11.60 -37.13
N GLU A 68 -17.17 10.82 -36.58
CA GLU A 68 -15.89 10.51 -37.19
C GLU A 68 -15.94 9.28 -38.13
N LEU A 69 -17.00 8.48 -38.07
CA LEU A 69 -17.13 7.25 -38.86
C LEU A 69 -18.16 7.47 -39.99
N PRO A 70 -17.78 7.33 -41.26
CA PRO A 70 -18.73 7.38 -42.36
C PRO A 70 -19.52 6.06 -42.46
N ILE A 71 -20.80 6.10 -42.84
CA ILE A 71 -21.66 4.90 -43.04
C ILE A 71 -22.32 4.91 -44.40
N CYS A 72 -22.69 3.73 -44.88
CA CYS A 72 -23.38 3.59 -46.15
C CYS A 72 -24.74 4.28 -46.10
N THR A 73 -25.03 5.11 -47.10
CA THR A 73 -26.35 5.69 -47.35
C THR A 73 -26.75 5.50 -48.80
N SER A 74 -28.03 5.68 -49.10
CA SER A 74 -28.56 5.59 -50.46
C SER A 74 -28.02 6.65 -51.44
N THR A 75 -27.23 7.63 -50.95
CA THR A 75 -26.81 8.84 -51.68
C THR A 75 -25.30 8.98 -51.87
N ILE A 76 -24.47 8.04 -51.39
CA ILE A 76 -23.00 8.16 -51.48
C ILE A 76 -22.47 7.66 -52.84
N ASP A 77 -21.75 8.53 -53.54
CA ASP A 77 -21.03 8.24 -54.79
C ASP A 77 -19.88 7.24 -54.59
N GLN A 78 -19.65 6.37 -55.60
CA GLN A 78 -18.65 5.29 -55.60
C GLN A 78 -17.20 5.73 -55.30
N ASN A 79 -16.88 7.04 -55.40
CA ASN A 79 -15.54 7.57 -55.16
C ASN A 79 -15.24 7.92 -53.70
N ASN A 80 -16.23 7.89 -52.80
CA ASN A 80 -16.05 8.19 -51.36
C ASN A 80 -16.83 7.19 -50.49
N SER A 81 -16.71 5.90 -50.83
CA SER A 81 -17.35 4.80 -50.09
C SER A 81 -16.75 4.64 -48.68
N PRO A 82 -17.58 4.49 -47.63
CA PRO A 82 -17.12 4.15 -46.28
C PRO A 82 -16.54 2.72 -46.17
N CYS A 83 -16.77 1.88 -47.18
CA CYS A 83 -16.26 0.51 -47.22
C CYS A 83 -14.86 0.50 -47.83
N GLU A 84 -13.87 0.02 -47.09
CA GLU A 84 -12.48 0.00 -47.55
C GLU A 84 -12.30 -0.96 -48.74
N HIS A 85 -12.71 -2.22 -48.58
CA HIS A 85 -12.64 -3.26 -49.62
C HIS A 85 -14.02 -3.78 -50.01
N GLY A 86 -14.93 -2.89 -50.40
CA GLY A 86 -16.30 -3.28 -50.76
C GLY A 86 -17.13 -2.13 -51.33
N ALA A 87 -18.42 -2.37 -51.47
CA ALA A 87 -19.37 -1.36 -51.93
C ALA A 87 -20.57 -1.28 -50.98
N CYS A 88 -21.12 -0.08 -50.84
CA CYS A 88 -22.35 0.13 -50.11
C CYS A 88 -23.52 -0.53 -50.83
N ASN A 89 -24.26 -1.36 -50.09
CA ASN A 89 -25.60 -1.78 -50.47
C ASN A 89 -26.57 -0.87 -49.70
N GLY A 90 -27.66 -0.40 -50.30
CA GLY A 90 -28.53 0.69 -49.78
C GLY A 90 -29.20 0.50 -48.41
N ASN A 91 -28.75 -0.47 -47.60
CA ASN A 91 -29.24 -0.84 -46.26
C ASN A 91 -28.21 -0.53 -45.14
N GLU A 92 -27.39 0.53 -45.26
CA GLU A 92 -26.40 0.93 -44.24
C GLU A 92 -25.28 -0.10 -43.96
N ILE A 93 -25.10 -1.09 -44.85
CA ILE A 93 -24.14 -2.20 -44.68
C ILE A 93 -23.13 -2.21 -45.83
N CYS A 94 -21.85 -2.39 -45.49
CA CYS A 94 -20.81 -2.64 -46.46
C CYS A 94 -20.86 -4.08 -46.98
N ASN A 95 -20.99 -4.24 -48.30
CA ASN A 95 -20.86 -5.55 -48.93
C ASN A 95 -19.39 -5.76 -49.32
N CYS A 96 -18.72 -6.67 -48.61
CA CYS A 96 -17.29 -6.87 -48.77
C CYS A 96 -16.96 -7.65 -50.03
N SER A 97 -15.84 -7.26 -50.65
CA SER A 97 -15.23 -8.02 -51.73
C SER A 97 -14.77 -9.39 -51.21
N ILE A 98 -14.71 -10.38 -52.09
CA ILE A 98 -14.26 -11.73 -51.74
C ILE A 98 -12.88 -11.65 -51.06
N GLY A 99 -12.76 -12.23 -49.87
CA GLY A 99 -11.52 -12.21 -49.07
C GLY A 99 -11.47 -11.14 -47.98
N TYR A 100 -12.49 -10.29 -47.83
CA TYR A 100 -12.53 -9.24 -46.80
C TYR A 100 -13.79 -9.32 -45.94
N HIS A 101 -13.69 -8.88 -44.68
CA HIS A 101 -14.78 -8.82 -43.71
C HIS A 101 -14.59 -7.69 -42.69
N GLY A 102 -15.50 -7.61 -41.72
CA GLY A 102 -15.68 -6.47 -40.81
C GLY A 102 -16.78 -5.54 -41.27
N ASP A 103 -17.32 -4.73 -40.36
CA ASP A 103 -18.47 -3.85 -40.66
C ASP A 103 -18.13 -2.80 -41.74
N PHE A 104 -16.84 -2.50 -41.96
CA PHE A 104 -16.31 -1.59 -42.99
C PHE A 104 -15.46 -2.30 -44.07
N CYS A 105 -15.45 -3.64 -44.10
CA CYS A 105 -14.59 -4.43 -44.98
C CYS A 105 -13.10 -4.08 -44.86
N GLN A 106 -12.68 -3.77 -43.64
CA GLN A 106 -11.37 -3.23 -43.30
C GLN A 106 -10.30 -4.31 -43.09
N THR A 107 -10.71 -5.57 -42.93
CA THR A 107 -9.81 -6.65 -42.56
C THR A 107 -9.96 -7.82 -43.53
N ASP A 108 -8.86 -8.51 -43.80
CA ASP A 108 -8.89 -9.75 -44.57
C ASP A 108 -9.61 -10.84 -43.77
N ILE A 109 -10.38 -11.71 -44.42
CA ILE A 109 -11.06 -12.86 -43.79
C ILE A 109 -10.10 -13.81 -43.06
N TRP A 110 -8.79 -13.71 -43.29
CA TRP A 110 -7.72 -14.42 -42.58
C TRP A 110 -7.40 -13.86 -41.19
N GLN A 111 -7.92 -12.69 -40.82
CA GLN A 111 -7.61 -12.00 -39.56
C GLN A 111 -8.87 -11.61 -38.80
N SER A 112 -8.87 -11.83 -37.49
CA SER A 112 -9.98 -11.44 -36.62
C SER A 112 -10.15 -9.91 -36.61
N VAL A 113 -11.40 -9.44 -36.46
CA VAL A 113 -11.72 -8.01 -36.56
C VAL A 113 -12.58 -7.53 -35.39
N TRP A 114 -12.25 -6.33 -34.89
CA TRP A 114 -13.01 -5.62 -33.86
C TRP A 114 -13.76 -4.44 -34.45
N ASP A 115 -15.08 -4.44 -34.25
CA ASP A 115 -16.02 -3.42 -34.69
C ASP A 115 -16.77 -2.81 -33.52
N THR A 116 -17.06 -1.50 -33.57
CA THR A 116 -18.03 -0.88 -32.65
C THR A 116 -19.43 -1.07 -33.22
N VAL A 117 -20.30 -1.75 -32.47
CA VAL A 117 -21.67 -2.01 -32.89
C VAL A 117 -22.49 -0.73 -32.76
N HIS A 118 -23.05 -0.27 -33.88
CA HIS A 118 -24.00 0.83 -33.87
C HIS A 118 -25.34 0.37 -33.27
N THR A 119 -25.64 0.84 -32.06
CA THR A 119 -26.85 0.47 -31.33
C THR A 119 -27.93 1.53 -31.49
N LYS A 120 -29.19 1.08 -31.51
CA LYS A 120 -30.37 1.94 -31.49
C LYS A 120 -30.87 2.10 -30.06
N ASN A 121 -31.36 3.30 -29.74
CA ASN A 121 -31.80 3.72 -28.42
C ASN A 121 -30.70 3.58 -27.33
N THR A 122 -29.46 3.93 -27.68
CA THR A 122 -28.28 3.84 -26.77
C THR A 122 -28.47 4.66 -25.49
N GLU A 123 -29.31 5.69 -25.50
CA GLU A 123 -29.69 6.47 -24.32
C GLU A 123 -30.31 5.63 -23.20
N HIS A 124 -30.87 4.45 -23.50
CA HIS A 124 -31.34 3.49 -22.49
C HIS A 124 -30.21 2.72 -21.81
N PHE A 125 -29.06 2.54 -22.48
CA PHE A 125 -27.91 1.87 -21.88
C PHE A 125 -27.00 2.92 -21.24
N THR A 126 -27.27 3.21 -19.96
CA THR A 126 -26.41 4.13 -19.21
C THR A 126 -25.02 3.54 -19.01
N PRO A 127 -23.95 4.36 -19.12
CA PRO A 127 -22.59 3.91 -18.91
C PRO A 127 -22.40 3.22 -17.56
N ARG A 128 -21.88 2.00 -17.57
CA ARG A 128 -21.76 1.15 -16.36
C ARG A 128 -20.68 0.08 -16.47
N ALA A 129 -20.20 -0.36 -15.31
CA ALA A 129 -19.28 -1.48 -15.16
C ALA A 129 -19.76 -2.47 -14.08
N SER A 130 -19.27 -3.70 -14.07
CA SER A 130 -19.63 -4.77 -13.12
C SER A 130 -21.12 -5.08 -13.03
N HIS A 131 -21.80 -4.97 -14.18
CA HIS A 131 -23.16 -5.48 -14.38
C HIS A 131 -23.11 -6.98 -14.68
N ALA A 132 -24.26 -7.64 -14.58
CA ALA A 132 -24.41 -9.04 -15.01
C ALA A 132 -25.24 -9.12 -16.29
N MET A 133 -24.99 -10.17 -17.07
CA MET A 133 -25.70 -10.41 -18.32
C MET A 133 -26.06 -11.89 -18.45
N ALA A 134 -27.26 -12.17 -18.96
CA ALA A 134 -27.70 -13.50 -19.35
C ALA A 134 -28.33 -13.44 -20.74
N VAL A 135 -28.10 -14.45 -21.57
CA VAL A 135 -28.57 -14.47 -22.96
C VAL A 135 -29.64 -15.54 -23.13
N ASP A 136 -30.79 -15.14 -23.68
CA ASP A 136 -31.82 -16.03 -24.21
C ASP A 136 -31.90 -15.83 -25.73
N LYS A 137 -31.43 -16.81 -26.49
CA LYS A 137 -31.44 -16.79 -27.97
C LYS A 137 -30.76 -15.54 -28.54
N ASN A 138 -31.54 -14.59 -29.06
CA ASN A 138 -31.09 -13.33 -29.66
C ASN A 138 -31.27 -12.11 -28.75
N ILE A 139 -31.58 -12.32 -27.46
CA ILE A 139 -31.77 -11.26 -26.49
C ILE A 139 -30.77 -11.41 -25.34
N ALA A 140 -29.98 -10.37 -25.10
CA ALA A 140 -29.20 -10.21 -23.89
C ALA A 140 -29.98 -9.40 -22.85
N TYR A 141 -30.17 -9.96 -21.67
CA TYR A 141 -30.68 -9.27 -20.49
C TYR A 141 -29.51 -8.75 -19.67
N ILE A 142 -29.51 -7.46 -19.34
CA ILE A 142 -28.44 -6.79 -18.59
C ILE A 142 -29.05 -6.18 -17.32
N TYR A 143 -28.46 -6.46 -16.17
CA TYR A 143 -28.94 -5.97 -14.88
C TYR A 143 -27.81 -5.39 -14.02
N GLY A 144 -28.15 -4.32 -13.29
CA GLY A 144 -27.25 -3.67 -12.33
C GLY A 144 -25.99 -3.06 -12.97
N GLY A 145 -24.92 -3.03 -12.20
CA GLY A 145 -23.65 -2.36 -12.50
C GLY A 145 -23.44 -1.09 -11.68
N TYR A 146 -22.18 -0.70 -11.55
CA TYR A 146 -21.75 0.54 -10.91
C TYR A 146 -21.67 1.67 -11.95
N TYR A 147 -22.05 2.88 -11.53
CA TYR A 147 -22.05 4.11 -12.30
C TYR A 147 -21.68 5.29 -11.39
N PHE A 148 -21.05 6.33 -11.93
CA PHE A 148 -20.85 7.58 -11.17
C PHE A 148 -22.19 8.35 -11.10
N LYS A 149 -22.55 8.84 -9.92
CA LYS A 149 -23.90 9.36 -9.58
C LYS A 149 -24.50 10.35 -10.60
N GLU A 150 -25.77 10.10 -10.97
CA GLU A 150 -26.81 11.13 -11.20
C GLU A 150 -28.24 10.53 -11.38
N LYS A 151 -28.40 9.21 -11.54
CA LYS A 151 -29.72 8.57 -11.59
C LYS A 151 -29.69 7.18 -10.98
N GLU A 152 -30.57 6.89 -10.02
CA GLU A 152 -30.79 5.54 -9.49
C GLU A 152 -31.32 4.65 -10.62
N ASN A 153 -30.42 4.03 -11.38
CA ASN A 153 -30.80 3.31 -12.58
C ASN A 153 -31.16 1.87 -12.25
N GLN A 154 -32.45 1.67 -11.97
CA GLN A 154 -33.13 0.42 -11.63
C GLN A 154 -33.30 -0.53 -12.84
N ASP A 155 -32.40 -0.45 -13.81
CA ASP A 155 -32.71 -0.87 -15.18
C ASP A 155 -32.25 -2.30 -15.45
N LEU A 156 -33.23 -3.21 -15.45
CA LEU A 156 -33.17 -4.40 -16.29
C LEU A 156 -33.36 -3.95 -17.74
N LEU A 157 -32.36 -4.21 -18.57
CA LEU A 157 -32.32 -3.83 -19.98
C LEU A 157 -32.33 -5.08 -20.85
N MET A 158 -32.96 -4.97 -22.00
CA MET A 158 -32.88 -5.96 -23.07
C MET A 158 -32.09 -5.37 -24.23
N TYR A 159 -31.17 -6.14 -24.77
CA TYR A 159 -30.50 -5.85 -26.03
C TYR A 159 -30.81 -6.96 -27.02
N ASN A 160 -31.40 -6.61 -28.16
CA ASN A 160 -31.66 -7.57 -29.24
C ASN A 160 -30.49 -7.53 -30.23
N PHE A 161 -29.82 -8.66 -30.43
CA PHE A 161 -28.63 -8.76 -31.28
C PHE A 161 -28.94 -8.55 -32.78
N ASP A 162 -30.12 -8.94 -33.24
CA ASP A 162 -30.51 -8.84 -34.67
C ASP A 162 -30.88 -7.40 -35.05
N THR A 163 -31.69 -6.75 -34.21
CA THR A 163 -32.14 -5.37 -34.46
C THR A 163 -31.15 -4.32 -33.96
N LYS A 164 -30.16 -4.74 -33.15
CA LYS A 164 -29.17 -3.88 -32.46
C LYS A 164 -29.84 -2.83 -31.57
N THR A 165 -31.00 -3.14 -30.98
CA THR A 165 -31.82 -2.18 -30.21
C THR A 165 -31.76 -2.46 -28.72
N PHE A 166 -31.53 -1.41 -27.91
CA PHE A 166 -31.78 -1.44 -26.48
C PHE A 166 -33.25 -1.15 -26.16
N THR A 167 -33.80 -1.88 -25.19
CA THR A 167 -35.16 -1.67 -24.65
C THR A 167 -35.10 -1.71 -23.13
N GLN A 168 -35.64 -0.67 -22.47
CA GLN A 168 -35.75 -0.63 -21.02
C GLN A 168 -36.98 -1.42 -20.54
N ILE A 169 -36.81 -2.28 -19.54
CA ILE A 169 -37.92 -2.99 -18.90
C ILE A 169 -38.34 -2.23 -17.64
N ASN A 170 -39.50 -1.59 -17.71
CA ASN A 170 -40.14 -1.00 -16.54
C ASN A 170 -40.70 -2.11 -15.63
N SER A 171 -40.09 -2.30 -14.46
CA SER A 171 -40.53 -3.27 -13.46
C SER A 171 -41.29 -2.58 -12.32
N LEU A 172 -42.36 -3.21 -11.81
CA LEU A 172 -43.04 -2.76 -10.60
C LEU A 172 -42.19 -3.19 -9.38
N LYS A 173 -41.68 -2.23 -8.59
CA LYS A 173 -40.82 -2.45 -7.40
C LYS A 173 -39.52 -3.23 -7.71
N PRO A 174 -38.60 -2.66 -8.50
CA PRO A 174 -37.32 -3.30 -8.75
C PRO A 174 -36.46 -3.39 -7.47
N PRO A 175 -35.61 -4.42 -7.35
CA PRO A 175 -34.68 -4.54 -6.22
C PRO A 175 -33.62 -3.42 -6.24
N PRO A 176 -32.91 -3.21 -5.10
CA PRO A 176 -31.82 -2.24 -5.05
C PRO A 176 -30.75 -2.51 -6.12
N SER A 177 -30.24 -1.42 -6.69
CA SER A 177 -29.12 -1.46 -7.63
C SER A 177 -27.93 -2.15 -6.99
N ARG A 178 -27.23 -2.97 -7.78
CA ARG A 178 -26.10 -3.77 -7.33
C ARG A 178 -25.07 -3.97 -8.42
N TYR A 179 -23.83 -4.18 -8.01
CA TYR A 179 -22.71 -4.51 -8.90
C TYR A 179 -21.94 -5.71 -8.35
N ASP A 180 -21.07 -6.30 -9.16
CA ASP A 180 -20.28 -7.49 -8.78
C ASP A 180 -21.14 -8.70 -8.37
N HIS A 181 -22.33 -8.79 -8.94
CA HIS A 181 -23.27 -9.90 -8.80
C HIS A 181 -23.20 -10.83 -10.02
N SER A 182 -23.74 -12.04 -9.89
CA SER A 182 -23.96 -12.93 -11.03
C SER A 182 -25.44 -12.99 -11.40
N MET A 183 -25.71 -13.30 -12.68
CA MET A 183 -27.05 -13.52 -13.19
C MET A 183 -27.04 -14.71 -14.14
N VAL A 184 -28.00 -15.62 -13.99
CA VAL A 184 -28.18 -16.79 -14.85
C VAL A 184 -29.61 -16.88 -15.36
N LEU A 185 -29.78 -17.49 -16.53
CA LEU A 185 -31.09 -17.83 -17.08
C LEU A 185 -31.40 -19.30 -16.77
N TYR A 186 -32.59 -19.57 -16.23
CA TYR A 186 -33.11 -20.92 -16.10
C TYR A 186 -34.62 -20.91 -16.41
N GLU A 187 -35.02 -21.72 -17.40
CA GLU A 187 -36.36 -21.69 -17.99
C GLU A 187 -36.75 -20.25 -18.41
N ASP A 188 -37.89 -19.73 -17.96
CA ASP A 188 -38.39 -18.39 -18.33
C ASP A 188 -38.10 -17.32 -17.25
N ALA A 189 -37.03 -17.50 -16.48
CA ALA A 189 -36.68 -16.59 -15.39
C ALA A 189 -35.17 -16.31 -15.29
N LEU A 190 -34.86 -15.06 -14.93
CA LEU A 190 -33.51 -14.62 -14.57
C LEU A 190 -33.32 -14.78 -13.07
N TYR A 191 -32.21 -15.37 -12.65
CA TYR A 191 -31.84 -15.54 -11.26
C TYR A 191 -30.59 -14.72 -10.98
N VAL A 192 -30.67 -13.80 -10.02
CA VAL A 192 -29.58 -12.89 -9.62
C VAL A 192 -29.14 -13.23 -8.21
N PHE A 193 -27.84 -13.41 -8.00
CA PHE A 193 -27.29 -13.78 -6.70
C PHE A 193 -26.20 -12.80 -6.24
N GLY A 194 -26.28 -12.42 -4.98
CA GLY A 194 -25.25 -11.68 -4.25
C GLY A 194 -24.92 -10.29 -4.82
N GLY A 195 -23.64 -9.93 -4.75
CA GLY A 195 -23.10 -8.63 -5.15
C GLY A 195 -23.09 -7.59 -4.03
N VAL A 196 -22.76 -6.35 -4.40
CA VAL A 196 -22.73 -5.19 -3.50
C VAL A 196 -23.98 -4.35 -3.70
N ILE A 197 -24.73 -4.11 -2.62
CA ILE A 197 -25.87 -3.19 -2.57
C ILE A 197 -25.52 -1.92 -1.80
N ASN A 198 -26.15 -0.80 -2.15
CA ASN A 198 -25.96 0.51 -1.49
C ASN A 198 -24.48 0.95 -1.41
N ASP A 199 -23.65 0.52 -2.37
CA ASP A 199 -22.19 0.74 -2.41
C ASP A 199 -21.43 0.29 -1.15
N LEU A 200 -22.03 -0.56 -0.31
CA LEU A 200 -21.55 -0.85 1.05
C LEU A 200 -21.62 -2.34 1.40
N THR A 201 -22.79 -2.95 1.22
CA THR A 201 -23.10 -4.24 1.81
C THR A 201 -22.96 -5.34 0.78
N ILE A 202 -22.09 -6.31 1.05
CA ILE A 202 -22.07 -7.57 0.30
C ILE A 202 -23.21 -8.45 0.78
N THR A 203 -24.06 -8.89 -0.13
CA THR A 203 -25.29 -9.63 0.18
C THR A 203 -25.26 -11.07 -0.31
N ASN A 204 -26.10 -11.93 0.28
CA ASN A 204 -26.47 -13.25 -0.22
C ASN A 204 -27.92 -13.28 -0.74
N GLU A 205 -28.53 -12.11 -0.98
CA GLU A 205 -29.86 -12.01 -1.57
C GLU A 205 -29.92 -12.78 -2.89
N PHE A 206 -30.95 -13.61 -3.02
CA PHE A 206 -31.26 -14.37 -4.21
C PHE A 206 -32.56 -13.87 -4.81
N LEU A 207 -32.49 -13.32 -6.01
CA LEU A 207 -33.60 -12.67 -6.68
C LEU A 207 -34.00 -13.47 -7.91
N LYS A 208 -35.30 -13.53 -8.17
CA LYS A 208 -35.86 -14.09 -9.38
C LYS A 208 -36.65 -13.03 -10.12
N TYR A 209 -36.39 -12.89 -11.40
CA TYR A 209 -37.20 -12.08 -12.31
C TYR A 209 -37.90 -13.00 -13.30
N ASN A 210 -39.23 -13.02 -13.25
CA ASN A 210 -40.04 -13.76 -14.21
C ASN A 210 -40.16 -12.94 -15.50
N ILE A 211 -39.65 -13.45 -16.62
CA ILE A 211 -39.59 -12.73 -17.90
C ILE A 211 -41.00 -12.49 -18.45
N THR A 212 -41.87 -13.49 -18.36
CA THR A 212 -43.25 -13.43 -18.86
C THR A 212 -44.13 -12.53 -18.00
N ALA A 213 -44.07 -12.68 -16.68
CA ALA A 213 -44.87 -11.89 -15.74
C ALA A 213 -44.33 -10.46 -15.51
N LYS A 214 -43.05 -10.22 -15.84
CA LYS A 214 -42.33 -8.97 -15.60
C LYS A 214 -42.31 -8.53 -14.13
N THR A 215 -42.11 -9.50 -13.24
CA THR A 215 -42.13 -9.31 -11.79
C THR A 215 -40.86 -9.82 -11.12
N TRP A 216 -40.39 -9.06 -10.14
CA TRP A 216 -39.32 -9.47 -9.24
C TRP A 216 -39.86 -10.18 -8.00
N GLU A 217 -39.12 -11.20 -7.56
CA GLU A 217 -39.36 -11.96 -6.34
C GLU A 217 -38.03 -12.12 -5.59
N VAL A 218 -38.04 -11.87 -4.27
CA VAL A 218 -36.89 -12.17 -3.40
C VAL A 218 -37.09 -13.59 -2.87
N LEU A 219 -36.20 -14.50 -3.25
CA LEU A 219 -36.22 -15.89 -2.82
C LEU A 219 -35.56 -16.00 -1.44
N LYS A 220 -36.32 -16.46 -0.44
CA LYS A 220 -35.80 -16.69 0.91
C LYS A 220 -35.15 -18.08 1.00
N PRO A 221 -34.03 -18.23 1.74
CA PRO A 221 -33.53 -19.55 2.12
C PRO A 221 -34.56 -20.33 2.95
N HIS A 222 -34.52 -21.66 2.90
CA HIS A 222 -35.32 -22.52 3.79
C HIS A 222 -34.86 -22.28 5.25
N GLU A 223 -35.79 -22.07 6.18
CA GLU A 223 -35.48 -21.58 7.56
C GLU A 223 -34.86 -22.64 8.50
N ASP A 224 -34.71 -23.89 8.06
CA ASP A 224 -34.47 -25.03 8.95
C ASP A 224 -32.99 -25.39 9.19
N ASP A 225 -32.02 -24.81 8.48
CA ASP A 225 -30.59 -25.07 8.71
C ASP A 225 -29.66 -23.88 8.36
N PRO A 226 -29.06 -23.21 9.37
CA PRO A 226 -28.08 -22.13 9.18
C PRO A 226 -26.79 -22.52 8.44
N GLU A 227 -26.44 -23.81 8.38
CA GLU A 227 -25.29 -24.30 7.61
C GLU A 227 -25.61 -24.43 6.11
N SER A 228 -26.89 -24.63 5.76
CA SER A 228 -27.38 -24.69 4.39
C SER A 228 -27.57 -23.32 3.71
N SER A 229 -27.49 -22.21 4.45
CA SER A 229 -27.69 -20.87 3.87
C SER A 229 -26.52 -20.46 2.96
N PRO A 230 -26.78 -19.89 1.77
CA PRO A 230 -25.73 -19.38 0.90
C PRO A 230 -24.98 -18.23 1.57
N ARG A 231 -23.70 -18.11 1.25
CA ARG A 231 -22.79 -17.07 1.76
C ARG A 231 -22.81 -15.84 0.88
N ALA A 232 -22.75 -14.68 1.53
CA ALA A 232 -22.70 -13.40 0.86
C ALA A 232 -21.35 -13.24 0.15
N VAL A 233 -21.38 -13.00 -1.16
CA VAL A 233 -20.19 -12.89 -1.99
C VAL A 233 -20.38 -11.83 -3.07
N ALA A 234 -19.31 -11.10 -3.38
CA ALA A 234 -19.21 -10.22 -4.53
C ALA A 234 -18.05 -10.63 -5.46
N GLY A 235 -18.13 -10.29 -6.74
CA GLY A 235 -17.12 -10.56 -7.75
C GLY A 235 -17.00 -12.05 -8.08
N HIS A 236 -18.10 -12.77 -7.91
CA HIS A 236 -18.25 -14.19 -8.21
C HIS A 236 -18.86 -14.37 -9.60
N THR A 237 -18.77 -15.59 -10.14
CA THR A 237 -19.46 -15.98 -11.38
C THR A 237 -20.43 -17.12 -11.11
N ALA A 238 -21.42 -17.31 -11.99
CA ALA A 238 -22.37 -18.41 -11.84
C ALA A 238 -22.79 -18.99 -13.19
N HIS A 239 -23.06 -20.30 -13.20
CA HIS A 239 -23.53 -21.06 -14.37
C HIS A 239 -24.63 -22.03 -13.98
N VAL A 240 -25.49 -22.36 -14.94
CA VAL A 240 -26.53 -23.39 -14.77
C VAL A 240 -26.12 -24.63 -15.54
N PHE A 241 -26.14 -25.77 -14.85
CA PHE A 241 -25.93 -27.08 -15.45
C PHE A 241 -27.01 -28.04 -14.96
N GLY A 242 -27.69 -28.70 -15.90
CA GLY A 242 -28.87 -29.52 -15.60
C GLY A 242 -29.95 -28.71 -14.88
N ARG A 243 -30.27 -29.09 -13.65
CA ARG A 243 -31.27 -28.43 -12.79
C ARG A 243 -30.64 -27.77 -11.56
N GLN A 244 -29.37 -27.38 -11.68
CA GLN A 244 -28.59 -26.77 -10.61
C GLN A 244 -27.87 -25.50 -11.09
N MET A 245 -27.75 -24.52 -10.20
CA MET A 245 -26.94 -23.33 -10.38
C MET A 245 -25.68 -23.43 -9.51
N PHE A 246 -24.52 -23.19 -10.11
CA PHE A 246 -23.22 -23.25 -9.45
C PHE A 246 -22.64 -21.85 -9.35
N VAL A 247 -22.28 -21.41 -8.15
CA VAL A 247 -21.68 -20.10 -7.85
C VAL A 247 -20.23 -20.31 -7.44
N PHE A 248 -19.32 -19.68 -8.18
CA PHE A 248 -17.88 -19.84 -8.00
C PHE A 248 -17.28 -18.62 -7.31
N PHE A 249 -16.59 -18.88 -6.20
CA PHE A 249 -15.72 -17.95 -5.48
C PHE A 249 -16.36 -16.61 -5.08
N GLY A 250 -15.58 -15.52 -5.13
CA GLY A 250 -15.96 -14.19 -4.68
C GLY A 250 -15.23 -13.74 -3.41
N TYR A 251 -15.58 -12.56 -2.92
CA TYR A 251 -15.01 -11.97 -1.71
C TYR A 251 -16.09 -11.56 -0.71
N ASN A 252 -15.78 -11.71 0.57
CA ASN A 252 -16.56 -11.25 1.72
C ASN A 252 -15.61 -10.66 2.78
N PRO A 253 -15.86 -9.47 3.36
CA PRO A 253 -15.02 -8.90 4.42
C PRO A 253 -14.84 -9.77 5.66
N PHE A 254 -15.80 -10.64 5.97
CA PHE A 254 -15.71 -11.55 7.11
C PHE A 254 -14.85 -12.77 6.75
N GLU A 255 -15.18 -13.48 5.67
CA GLU A 255 -14.55 -14.77 5.32
C GLU A 255 -13.37 -14.64 4.32
N GLY A 256 -13.10 -13.45 3.79
CA GLY A 256 -12.07 -13.20 2.78
C GLY A 256 -12.46 -13.70 1.39
N PHE A 257 -11.48 -14.23 0.65
CA PHE A 257 -11.76 -14.85 -0.66
C PHE A 257 -12.43 -16.21 -0.47
N TYR A 258 -13.66 -16.30 -0.93
CA TYR A 258 -14.47 -17.49 -0.83
C TYR A 258 -13.98 -18.55 -1.83
N HIS A 259 -13.83 -19.80 -1.38
CA HIS A 259 -13.25 -20.90 -2.18
C HIS A 259 -14.21 -22.06 -2.44
N HIS A 260 -15.31 -22.17 -1.68
CA HIS A 260 -16.32 -23.19 -1.92
C HIS A 260 -17.21 -22.83 -3.11
N VAL A 261 -17.67 -23.85 -3.84
CA VAL A 261 -18.72 -23.72 -4.84
C VAL A 261 -20.06 -23.80 -4.13
N GLN A 262 -20.91 -22.78 -4.27
CA GLN A 262 -22.26 -22.80 -3.72
C GLN A 262 -23.22 -23.30 -4.79
N ILE A 263 -23.98 -24.36 -4.49
CA ILE A 263 -24.83 -25.05 -5.48
C ILE A 263 -26.29 -24.91 -5.05
N TYR A 264 -27.11 -24.32 -5.90
CA TYR A 264 -28.55 -24.22 -5.71
C TYR A 264 -29.29 -25.23 -6.58
N SER A 265 -30.17 -26.03 -5.98
CA SER A 265 -31.03 -26.97 -6.67
C SER A 265 -32.36 -26.31 -7.02
N PHE A 266 -32.70 -26.22 -8.32
CA PHE A 266 -34.00 -25.70 -8.74
C PHE A 266 -35.17 -26.65 -8.38
N ASP A 267 -34.87 -27.94 -8.13
CA ASP A 267 -35.85 -28.95 -7.76
C ASP A 267 -36.25 -28.88 -6.30
N THR A 268 -35.27 -28.93 -5.41
CA THR A 268 -35.50 -28.91 -3.96
C THR A 268 -35.61 -27.49 -3.42
N ARG A 269 -35.14 -26.48 -4.18
CA ARG A 269 -35.01 -25.08 -3.78
C ARG A 269 -34.08 -24.87 -2.59
N GLU A 270 -33.08 -25.73 -2.49
CA GLU A 270 -32.11 -25.73 -1.40
C GLU A 270 -30.71 -25.42 -1.93
N TRP A 271 -29.89 -24.85 -1.04
CA TRP A 271 -28.49 -24.61 -1.26
C TRP A 271 -27.66 -25.72 -0.61
N LYS A 272 -26.59 -26.14 -1.27
CA LYS A 272 -25.55 -27.01 -0.72
C LYS A 272 -24.16 -26.44 -1.03
N MET A 273 -23.17 -26.81 -0.23
CA MET A 273 -21.77 -26.57 -0.56
C MET A 273 -21.23 -27.74 -1.38
N GLY A 274 -20.48 -27.44 -2.44
CA GLY A 274 -19.79 -28.44 -3.25
C GLY A 274 -18.62 -29.10 -2.50
N LYS A 275 -18.04 -30.14 -3.09
CA LYS A 275 -16.92 -30.90 -2.50
C LYS A 275 -15.74 -30.01 -2.09
N GLN A 276 -15.13 -30.35 -0.95
CA GLN A 276 -13.92 -29.69 -0.44
C GLN A 276 -12.76 -29.86 -1.42
N ASN A 277 -11.98 -28.80 -1.62
CA ASN A 277 -10.89 -28.74 -2.58
C ASN A 277 -9.71 -27.90 -2.05
N ASP A 278 -8.57 -28.03 -2.71
CA ASP A 278 -7.34 -27.27 -2.43
C ASP A 278 -7.20 -26.00 -3.31
N ILE A 279 -8.31 -25.52 -3.91
CA ILE A 279 -8.29 -24.35 -4.81
C ILE A 279 -8.31 -23.05 -4.00
N VAL A 280 -7.59 -22.04 -4.48
CA VAL A 280 -7.58 -20.70 -3.89
C VAL A 280 -8.77 -19.88 -4.41
N GLY A 281 -9.58 -19.38 -3.48
CA GLY A 281 -10.68 -18.47 -3.78
C GLY A 281 -10.21 -17.16 -4.40
N ARG A 282 -11.03 -16.55 -5.26
CA ARG A 282 -10.64 -15.40 -6.08
C ARG A 282 -11.80 -14.47 -6.42
N PHE A 283 -11.51 -13.19 -6.56
CA PHE A 283 -12.45 -12.12 -6.85
C PHE A 283 -12.28 -11.56 -8.26
N GLY A 284 -13.40 -11.27 -8.94
CA GLY A 284 -13.37 -10.67 -10.28
C GLY A 284 -12.71 -11.58 -11.32
N HIS A 285 -12.81 -12.90 -11.15
CA HIS A 285 -12.47 -13.84 -12.21
C HIS A 285 -13.59 -13.86 -13.26
N SER A 286 -13.30 -14.38 -14.45
CA SER A 286 -14.34 -14.69 -15.44
C SER A 286 -14.51 -16.20 -15.55
N SER A 287 -15.66 -16.62 -16.07
CA SER A 287 -15.91 -18.02 -16.34
C SER A 287 -16.87 -18.22 -17.51
N ALA A 288 -16.75 -19.37 -18.17
CA ALA A 288 -17.59 -19.72 -19.29
C ALA A 288 -17.91 -21.23 -19.31
N LEU A 289 -19.15 -21.55 -19.67
CA LEU A 289 -19.66 -22.92 -19.77
C LEU A 289 -19.49 -23.44 -21.20
N SER A 290 -18.79 -24.58 -21.36
CA SER A 290 -18.68 -25.30 -22.64
C SER A 290 -19.71 -26.42 -22.70
N THR A 291 -20.65 -26.35 -23.65
CA THR A 291 -21.72 -27.35 -23.85
C THR A 291 -21.53 -28.23 -25.08
N ASN A 292 -20.53 -27.94 -25.92
CA ASN A 292 -20.37 -28.59 -27.24
C ASN A 292 -19.36 -29.76 -27.23
N THR A 293 -18.74 -30.02 -26.09
CA THR A 293 -17.91 -31.21 -25.83
C THR A 293 -18.77 -32.36 -25.31
N LYS A 294 -18.34 -33.62 -25.47
CA LYS A 294 -19.06 -34.80 -24.93
C LYS A 294 -19.33 -34.72 -23.42
N GLU A 295 -18.59 -33.88 -22.71
CA GLU A 295 -18.74 -33.54 -21.29
C GLU A 295 -18.89 -32.02 -21.17
N THR A 296 -19.79 -31.56 -20.29
CA THR A 296 -19.97 -30.14 -20.03
C THR A 296 -18.94 -29.68 -19.00
N MET A 297 -18.16 -28.65 -19.34
CA MET A 297 -17.08 -28.15 -18.46
C MET A 297 -17.24 -26.64 -18.22
N ILE A 298 -16.84 -26.20 -17.03
CA ILE A 298 -16.80 -24.78 -16.67
C ILE A 298 -15.34 -24.35 -16.57
N TYR A 299 -14.96 -23.36 -17.38
CA TYR A 299 -13.62 -22.78 -17.37
C TYR A 299 -13.63 -21.50 -16.54
N ILE A 300 -12.63 -21.32 -15.67
CA ILE A 300 -12.50 -20.17 -14.78
C ILE A 300 -11.09 -19.60 -14.90
N TYR A 301 -10.95 -18.32 -15.24
CA TYR A 301 -9.65 -17.71 -15.51
C TYR A 301 -9.39 -16.47 -14.66
N GLY A 302 -8.12 -16.32 -14.27
CA GLY A 302 -7.57 -15.14 -13.62
C GLY A 302 -8.26 -14.79 -12.30
N GLY A 303 -8.30 -13.50 -11.95
CA GLY A 303 -8.92 -13.00 -10.72
C GLY A 303 -7.91 -12.57 -9.64
N TYR A 304 -8.39 -11.79 -8.68
CA TYR A 304 -7.60 -11.27 -7.55
C TYR A 304 -7.68 -12.24 -6.36
N ASN A 305 -6.54 -12.66 -5.82
CA ASN A 305 -6.46 -13.63 -4.72
C ASN A 305 -5.30 -13.30 -3.76
N GLN A 306 -5.20 -14.06 -2.67
CA GLN A 306 -4.10 -13.96 -1.71
C GLN A 306 -3.23 -15.21 -1.84
N ALA A 307 -2.04 -15.06 -2.41
CA ALA A 307 -1.23 -16.20 -2.86
C ALA A 307 -0.50 -16.94 -1.72
N SER A 308 -0.18 -16.28 -0.60
CA SER A 308 0.38 -16.92 0.62
C SER A 308 0.35 -15.97 1.83
N GLN A 309 0.66 -16.47 3.04
CA GLN A 309 0.82 -15.64 4.25
C GLN A 309 2.03 -14.69 4.19
N GLU A 310 2.96 -14.91 3.25
CA GLU A 310 4.22 -14.15 3.12
C GLU A 310 4.23 -13.19 1.92
N ALA A 311 3.38 -13.43 0.92
CA ALA A 311 3.27 -12.58 -0.27
C ALA A 311 2.05 -11.66 -0.21
N ALA A 312 2.23 -10.44 -0.73
CA ALA A 312 1.15 -9.49 -0.99
C ALA A 312 0.05 -10.13 -1.88
N TYR A 313 -1.15 -9.57 -1.82
CA TYR A 313 -2.26 -9.93 -2.71
C TYR A 313 -1.79 -9.93 -4.18
N ASN A 314 -2.27 -10.90 -4.95
CA ASN A 314 -1.81 -11.14 -6.32
C ASN A 314 -2.99 -11.24 -7.29
N ILE A 315 -2.70 -10.98 -8.56
CA ILE A 315 -3.60 -11.23 -9.67
C ILE A 315 -3.17 -12.56 -10.29
N SER A 316 -4.08 -13.53 -10.34
CA SER A 316 -3.88 -14.83 -10.96
C SER A 316 -3.95 -14.73 -12.49
N ASP A 317 -3.21 -15.62 -13.14
CA ASP A 317 -3.19 -15.92 -14.57
C ASP A 317 -3.54 -17.39 -14.85
N GLU A 318 -4.03 -18.11 -13.83
CA GLU A 318 -4.36 -19.53 -13.94
C GLU A 318 -5.72 -19.76 -14.62
N LEU A 319 -5.78 -20.81 -15.44
CA LEU A 319 -7.00 -21.38 -16.00
C LEU A 319 -7.38 -22.66 -15.25
N LEU A 320 -8.52 -22.63 -14.59
CA LEU A 320 -9.11 -23.79 -13.93
C LEU A 320 -10.23 -24.35 -14.79
N MET A 321 -10.38 -25.67 -14.77
CA MET A 321 -11.50 -26.40 -15.35
C MET A 321 -12.23 -27.14 -14.24
N TYR A 322 -13.55 -27.03 -14.23
CA TYR A 322 -14.44 -27.67 -13.27
C TYR A 322 -15.46 -28.54 -13.99
N ASN A 323 -15.56 -29.79 -13.56
CA ASN A 323 -16.59 -30.72 -14.01
C ASN A 323 -17.81 -30.64 -13.06
N PRO A 324 -18.97 -30.13 -13.51
CA PRO A 324 -20.15 -29.99 -12.67
C PRO A 324 -20.87 -31.32 -12.37
N GLU A 325 -20.58 -32.41 -13.09
CA GLU A 325 -21.12 -33.74 -12.80
C GLU A 325 -20.34 -34.45 -11.69
N THR A 326 -19.00 -34.41 -11.75
CA THR A 326 -18.14 -35.09 -10.76
C THR A 326 -17.73 -34.19 -9.60
N GLU A 327 -17.90 -32.88 -9.74
CA GLU A 327 -17.40 -31.83 -8.85
C GLU A 327 -15.85 -31.83 -8.72
N GLU A 328 -15.14 -32.27 -9.76
CA GLU A 328 -13.68 -32.35 -9.81
C GLU A 328 -13.05 -31.14 -10.50
N TRP A 329 -11.80 -30.86 -10.14
CA TRP A 329 -11.02 -29.70 -10.59
C TRP A 329 -9.76 -30.13 -11.33
N GLU A 330 -9.44 -29.42 -12.41
CA GLU A 330 -8.15 -29.52 -13.13
C GLU A 330 -7.56 -28.13 -13.33
N ASN A 331 -6.25 -27.97 -13.12
CA ASN A 331 -5.53 -26.73 -13.42
C ASN A 331 -4.84 -26.88 -14.78
N LEU A 332 -5.26 -26.08 -15.76
CA LEU A 332 -4.79 -26.11 -17.14
C LEU A 332 -3.57 -25.19 -17.39
N GLY A 333 -3.00 -24.62 -16.33
CA GLY A 333 -1.82 -23.75 -16.39
C GLY A 333 -2.16 -22.29 -16.67
N SER A 334 -1.17 -21.55 -17.18
CA SER A 334 -1.22 -20.09 -17.38
C SER A 334 -0.56 -19.69 -18.70
N ASP A 335 -1.04 -18.61 -19.35
CA ASP A 335 -0.34 -17.96 -20.48
C ASP A 335 0.68 -16.90 -20.02
N GLY A 336 0.64 -16.52 -18.74
CA GLY A 336 1.43 -15.44 -18.14
C GLY A 336 0.70 -14.09 -18.05
N THR A 337 -0.54 -13.98 -18.53
CA THR A 337 -1.30 -12.73 -18.51
C THR A 337 -2.17 -12.62 -17.25
N ARG A 338 -1.77 -11.76 -16.31
CA ARG A 338 -2.48 -11.56 -15.04
C ARG A 338 -3.60 -10.53 -15.19
N LEU A 339 -4.85 -10.96 -15.03
CA LEU A 339 -6.03 -10.11 -15.22
C LEU A 339 -7.11 -10.38 -14.16
N PHE A 340 -7.77 -9.33 -13.69
CA PHE A 340 -9.03 -9.41 -12.94
C PHE A 340 -10.06 -8.42 -13.49
N ARG A 341 -11.34 -8.65 -13.23
CA ARG A 341 -12.51 -7.95 -13.80
C ARG A 341 -12.47 -7.91 -15.34
N HIS A 342 -11.93 -8.96 -15.95
CA HIS A 342 -12.05 -9.21 -17.39
C HIS A 342 -13.33 -10.00 -17.65
N SER A 343 -13.69 -10.17 -18.93
CA SER A 343 -14.78 -11.05 -19.32
C SER A 343 -14.25 -12.20 -20.19
N ALA A 344 -14.92 -13.34 -20.13
CA ALA A 344 -14.63 -14.48 -20.99
C ALA A 344 -15.89 -14.96 -21.68
N ALA A 345 -15.74 -15.46 -22.91
CA ALA A 345 -16.82 -16.01 -23.70
C ALA A 345 -16.28 -17.15 -24.57
N ILE A 346 -17.09 -18.21 -24.76
CA ILE A 346 -16.72 -19.33 -25.61
C ILE A 346 -17.36 -19.17 -26.99
N VAL A 347 -16.54 -19.11 -28.03
CA VAL A 347 -16.94 -19.11 -29.43
C VAL A 347 -16.18 -20.23 -30.14
N ASP A 348 -16.90 -21.15 -30.78
CA ASP A 348 -16.33 -22.28 -31.54
C ASP A 348 -15.23 -23.06 -30.80
N GLN A 349 -15.49 -23.44 -29.54
CA GLN A 349 -14.54 -24.12 -28.63
C GLN A 349 -13.22 -23.38 -28.37
N GLN A 350 -13.22 -22.07 -28.57
CA GLN A 350 -12.17 -21.19 -28.08
C GLN A 350 -12.72 -20.36 -26.94
N LEU A 351 -12.05 -20.41 -25.81
CA LEU A 351 -12.29 -19.51 -24.69
C LEU A 351 -11.55 -18.21 -24.97
N ILE A 352 -12.30 -17.14 -25.22
CA ILE A 352 -11.74 -15.81 -25.49
C ILE A 352 -11.86 -14.96 -24.23
N ILE A 353 -10.73 -14.49 -23.72
CA ILE A 353 -10.60 -13.60 -22.56
C ILE A 353 -10.29 -12.20 -23.07
N THR A 354 -11.06 -11.21 -22.64
CA THR A 354 -10.97 -9.84 -23.17
C THR A 354 -10.76 -8.81 -22.07
N GLY A 355 -9.75 -7.96 -22.26
CA GLY A 355 -9.46 -6.81 -21.40
C GLY A 355 -9.19 -7.20 -19.95
N GLY A 356 -9.51 -6.31 -19.00
CA GLY A 356 -9.30 -6.50 -17.58
C GLY A 356 -8.31 -5.52 -16.97
N ASN A 357 -8.14 -5.59 -15.66
CA ASN A 357 -7.17 -4.82 -14.91
C ASN A 357 -5.96 -5.72 -14.61
N SER A 358 -4.77 -5.28 -15.03
CA SER A 358 -3.49 -5.97 -14.86
C SER A 358 -2.57 -5.32 -13.82
N HIS A 359 -3.00 -4.21 -13.22
CA HIS A 359 -2.18 -3.43 -12.31
C HIS A 359 -2.07 -4.13 -10.95
N ASN A 360 -0.85 -4.44 -10.51
CA ASN A 360 -0.58 -4.94 -9.17
C ASN A 360 0.26 -3.90 -8.39
N GLU A 361 -0.25 -3.42 -7.26
CA GLU A 361 0.41 -2.41 -6.40
C GLU A 361 1.74 -2.89 -5.82
N SER A 362 1.94 -4.20 -5.68
CA SER A 362 3.14 -4.78 -5.09
C SER A 362 4.35 -4.83 -6.03
N THR A 363 4.18 -4.47 -7.31
CA THR A 363 5.30 -4.33 -8.25
C THR A 363 5.65 -2.85 -8.42
N SER A 364 6.88 -2.49 -8.07
CA SER A 364 7.46 -1.14 -8.19
C SER A 364 7.65 -0.65 -9.64
N VAL A 365 6.90 -1.21 -10.59
CA VAL A 365 7.00 -0.91 -12.01
C VAL A 365 6.13 0.31 -12.31
N ARG A 366 6.80 1.45 -12.53
CA ARG A 366 6.19 2.79 -12.77
C ARG A 366 5.30 2.90 -14.03
N ASP A 367 5.21 1.85 -14.85
CA ASP A 367 4.55 1.86 -16.17
C ASP A 367 3.43 0.78 -16.31
N SER A 368 2.87 0.25 -15.22
CA SER A 368 1.79 -0.75 -15.33
C SER A 368 0.46 -0.11 -15.80
N GLU A 369 -0.11 -0.66 -16.88
CA GLU A 369 -1.41 -0.23 -17.40
C GLU A 369 -2.55 -0.65 -16.46
N CYS A 370 -3.40 0.31 -16.05
CA CYS A 370 -4.55 0.06 -15.17
C CYS A 370 -5.69 -0.71 -15.87
N PHE A 371 -5.79 -0.60 -17.19
CA PHE A 371 -6.76 -1.29 -18.02
C PHE A 371 -6.02 -1.87 -19.22
N SER A 372 -6.29 -3.14 -19.53
CA SER A 372 -5.60 -3.87 -20.58
C SER A 372 -6.44 -3.92 -21.84
N SER A 373 -5.79 -3.81 -23.00
CA SER A 373 -6.35 -4.18 -24.30
C SER A 373 -6.12 -5.65 -24.64
N LYS A 374 -5.40 -6.41 -23.80
CA LYS A 374 -5.00 -7.78 -24.12
C LYS A 374 -6.22 -8.67 -24.37
N VAL A 375 -6.09 -9.50 -25.40
CA VAL A 375 -7.05 -10.55 -25.74
C VAL A 375 -6.28 -11.86 -25.76
N VAL A 376 -6.68 -12.79 -24.91
CA VAL A 376 -6.04 -14.11 -24.77
C VAL A 376 -7.05 -15.17 -25.18
N ALA A 377 -6.60 -16.20 -25.88
CA ALA A 377 -7.45 -17.28 -26.33
C ALA A 377 -6.89 -18.64 -25.90
N TYR A 378 -7.78 -19.52 -25.44
CA TYR A 378 -7.48 -20.91 -25.11
C TYR A 378 -8.31 -21.84 -25.99
N ASP A 379 -7.64 -22.78 -26.63
CA ASP A 379 -8.27 -23.79 -27.47
C ASP A 379 -8.69 -24.98 -26.62
N ILE A 380 -10.00 -25.14 -26.43
CA ILE A 380 -10.57 -26.20 -25.60
C ILE A 380 -10.38 -27.57 -26.25
N ALA A 381 -10.50 -27.65 -27.57
CA ALA A 381 -10.42 -28.92 -28.29
C ALA A 381 -8.99 -29.49 -28.30
N CYS A 382 -7.97 -28.63 -28.36
CA CYS A 382 -6.57 -29.02 -28.31
C CYS A 382 -5.91 -28.88 -26.94
N VAL A 383 -6.64 -28.38 -25.92
CA VAL A 383 -6.16 -28.22 -24.55
C VAL A 383 -4.85 -27.40 -24.52
N GLN A 384 -4.83 -26.25 -25.19
CA GLN A 384 -3.63 -25.41 -25.27
C GLN A 384 -3.95 -23.91 -25.42
N TRP A 385 -3.04 -23.08 -24.91
CA TRP A 385 -3.06 -21.63 -25.14
C TRP A 385 -2.67 -21.28 -26.57
N ILE A 386 -3.37 -20.30 -27.15
CA ILE A 386 -3.00 -19.69 -28.44
C ILE A 386 -1.94 -18.62 -28.14
N ARG A 387 -0.67 -18.88 -28.49
CA ARG A 387 0.51 -18.10 -28.02
C ARG A 387 0.53 -16.63 -28.49
N ASN A 388 1.21 -15.80 -27.69
CA ASN A 388 1.30 -14.33 -27.78
C ASN A 388 1.63 -13.71 -29.15
N ASP A 389 2.43 -14.35 -30.01
CA ASP A 389 2.72 -13.84 -31.36
C ASP A 389 1.56 -14.04 -32.37
N ASN A 390 0.53 -14.79 -31.95
CA ASN A 390 -0.67 -15.20 -32.68
C ASN A 390 -1.95 -14.81 -31.91
N THR A 391 -1.90 -13.73 -31.12
CA THR A 391 -3.07 -13.26 -30.36
C THR A 391 -3.91 -12.32 -31.22
N ILE A 392 -5.24 -12.41 -31.06
CA ILE A 392 -6.22 -11.54 -31.72
C ILE A 392 -5.79 -10.09 -31.51
N ASN A 393 -5.40 -9.42 -32.60
CA ASN A 393 -4.89 -8.06 -32.53
C ASN A 393 -5.96 -7.12 -31.94
N PRO A 394 -5.70 -6.52 -30.76
CA PRO A 394 -6.68 -5.65 -30.12
C PRO A 394 -6.67 -4.22 -30.69
N ASN A 395 -5.68 -3.87 -31.52
CA ASN A 395 -5.59 -2.55 -32.12
C ASN A 395 -6.54 -2.46 -33.32
N SER A 396 -7.68 -1.80 -33.12
CA SER A 396 -8.61 -1.44 -34.18
C SER A 396 -8.78 0.08 -34.22
N LYS A 397 -8.79 0.65 -35.43
CA LYS A 397 -9.20 2.05 -35.64
C LYS A 397 -10.69 2.26 -35.31
N TYR A 398 -11.48 1.19 -35.37
CA TYR A 398 -12.93 1.20 -35.31
C TYR A 398 -13.49 0.70 -33.96
N ALA A 399 -12.64 0.26 -33.02
CA ALA A 399 -13.05 -0.20 -31.69
C ALA A 399 -11.95 -0.03 -30.64
N ASN A 400 -12.33 0.29 -29.39
CA ASN A 400 -11.40 0.41 -28.27
C ASN A 400 -11.58 -0.75 -27.28
N VAL A 401 -10.62 -1.67 -27.22
CA VAL A 401 -10.68 -2.85 -26.35
C VAL A 401 -10.21 -2.57 -24.91
N ASN A 402 -9.55 -1.45 -24.66
CA ASN A 402 -9.06 -1.08 -23.32
C ASN A 402 -10.21 -0.83 -22.34
N ARG A 403 -10.49 -1.80 -21.45
CA ARG A 403 -11.53 -1.71 -20.41
C ARG A 403 -11.46 -2.86 -19.38
N TYR A 404 -12.09 -2.67 -18.24
CA TYR A 404 -12.42 -3.75 -17.28
C TYR A 404 -13.81 -3.54 -16.67
N GLY A 405 -14.35 -4.58 -16.03
CA GLY A 405 -15.71 -4.59 -15.49
C GLY A 405 -16.78 -4.63 -16.58
N HIS A 406 -16.46 -5.05 -17.79
CA HIS A 406 -17.43 -5.31 -18.86
C HIS A 406 -17.97 -6.73 -18.76
N THR A 407 -19.06 -7.01 -19.49
CA THR A 407 -19.55 -8.38 -19.70
C THR A 407 -19.41 -8.76 -21.17
N SER A 408 -19.32 -10.07 -21.44
CA SER A 408 -19.28 -10.59 -22.82
C SER A 408 -20.28 -11.71 -23.04
N ALA A 409 -20.80 -11.78 -24.26
CA ALA A 409 -21.71 -12.83 -24.72
C ALA A 409 -21.30 -13.29 -26.12
N THR A 410 -21.68 -14.51 -26.48
CA THR A 410 -21.52 -15.01 -27.85
C THR A 410 -22.87 -15.05 -28.56
N TYR A 411 -22.90 -14.57 -29.80
CA TYR A 411 -24.07 -14.63 -30.66
C TYR A 411 -23.64 -14.74 -32.12
N ASN A 412 -24.22 -15.69 -32.86
CA ASN A 412 -23.97 -15.92 -34.28
C ASN A 412 -22.46 -16.00 -34.64
N GLY A 413 -21.68 -16.75 -33.86
CA GLY A 413 -20.24 -16.94 -34.10
C GLY A 413 -19.34 -15.75 -33.76
N ALA A 414 -19.87 -14.68 -33.16
CA ALA A 414 -19.10 -13.51 -32.73
C ALA A 414 -19.18 -13.32 -31.21
N VAL A 415 -18.16 -12.66 -30.65
CA VAL A 415 -18.12 -12.25 -29.24
C VAL A 415 -18.51 -10.78 -29.14
N TYR A 416 -19.52 -10.47 -28.34
CA TYR A 416 -19.96 -9.11 -28.04
C TYR A 416 -19.52 -8.73 -26.63
N VAL A 417 -19.03 -7.52 -26.45
CA VAL A 417 -18.57 -6.95 -25.18
C VAL A 417 -19.35 -5.67 -24.88
N PHE A 418 -19.91 -5.58 -23.68
CA PHE A 418 -20.81 -4.50 -23.26
C PHE A 418 -20.22 -3.68 -22.12
N GLY A 419 -20.20 -2.35 -22.30
CA GLY A 419 -19.85 -1.39 -21.24
C GLY A 419 -18.45 -1.58 -20.67
N GLY A 420 -18.29 -1.33 -19.36
CA GLY A 420 -17.02 -1.41 -18.64
C GLY A 420 -16.46 -0.04 -18.28
N PHE A 421 -15.20 -0.01 -17.85
CA PHE A 421 -14.51 1.20 -17.39
C PHE A 421 -13.08 1.28 -17.92
N ASN A 422 -12.68 2.47 -18.36
CA ASN A 422 -11.32 2.78 -18.82
C ASN A 422 -10.84 4.17 -18.39
N GLY A 423 -11.27 4.61 -17.21
CA GLY A 423 -11.17 6.00 -16.75
C GLY A 423 -12.49 6.76 -16.87
N MET A 424 -13.41 6.26 -17.70
CA MET A 424 -14.83 6.65 -17.70
C MET A 424 -15.68 5.39 -17.76
N MET A 425 -16.92 5.47 -17.25
CA MET A 425 -17.91 4.42 -17.50
C MET A 425 -18.26 4.39 -18.98
N LEU A 426 -18.40 3.19 -19.55
CA LEU A 426 -18.67 2.96 -20.96
C LEU A 426 -20.09 2.42 -21.17
N ASN A 427 -20.70 2.79 -22.29
CA ASN A 427 -21.98 2.27 -22.78
C ASN A 427 -21.90 1.83 -24.25
N ASP A 428 -20.70 1.66 -24.79
CA ASP A 428 -20.52 1.10 -26.12
C ASP A 428 -20.66 -0.43 -26.10
N VAL A 429 -20.96 -0.97 -27.27
CA VAL A 429 -20.95 -2.40 -27.55
C VAL A 429 -19.90 -2.63 -28.62
N ILE A 430 -18.89 -3.45 -28.33
CA ILE A 430 -17.88 -3.83 -29.31
C ILE A 430 -18.05 -5.31 -29.66
N LYS A 431 -17.78 -5.66 -30.90
CA LYS A 431 -17.93 -7.01 -31.44
C LYS A 431 -16.60 -7.48 -31.99
N LEU A 432 -16.22 -8.69 -31.61
CA LEU A 432 -15.13 -9.45 -32.20
C LEU A 432 -15.73 -10.50 -33.12
N THR A 433 -15.40 -10.39 -34.40
CA THR A 433 -15.66 -11.43 -35.38
C THR A 433 -14.35 -12.18 -35.61
N LEU A 434 -14.34 -13.48 -35.27
CA LEU A 434 -13.19 -14.34 -35.57
C LEU A 434 -13.05 -14.54 -37.08
N ASP A 435 -11.82 -14.68 -37.54
CA ASP A 435 -11.51 -14.96 -38.94
C ASP A 435 -12.01 -16.32 -39.41
N ASP A 436 -12.31 -16.41 -40.70
CA ASP A 436 -12.91 -17.57 -41.35
C ASP A 436 -11.96 -18.26 -42.33
N CYS A 437 -12.20 -19.55 -42.61
CA CYS A 437 -11.41 -20.31 -43.56
C CYS A 437 -11.64 -19.82 -44.98
N ASN A 438 -10.58 -19.32 -45.63
CA ASN A 438 -10.69 -18.81 -46.98
C ASN A 438 -10.81 -19.95 -47.99
N LEU A 439 -11.96 -20.03 -48.66
CA LEU A 439 -12.23 -20.99 -49.75
C LEU A 439 -11.22 -20.90 -50.91
N SER A 440 -10.46 -19.80 -51.02
CA SER A 440 -9.45 -19.55 -52.06
C SER A 440 -8.09 -20.21 -51.77
N ALA A 441 -7.83 -20.65 -50.53
CA ALA A 441 -6.59 -21.36 -50.21
C ALA A 441 -6.63 -22.81 -50.70
N THR A 442 -5.80 -23.12 -51.70
CA THR A 442 -5.71 -24.45 -52.30
C THR A 442 -4.53 -25.28 -51.80
N THR A 443 -3.64 -24.71 -50.97
CA THR A 443 -2.46 -25.38 -50.40
C THR A 443 -2.66 -25.69 -48.92
N VAL A 444 -2.05 -26.78 -48.46
CA VAL A 444 -2.13 -27.23 -47.06
C VAL A 444 -1.52 -26.18 -46.13
N GLU A 445 -0.31 -25.69 -46.44
CA GLU A 445 0.34 -24.61 -45.68
C GLU A 445 -0.48 -23.31 -45.68
N GLY A 446 -1.16 -22.99 -46.78
CA GLY A 446 -2.00 -21.80 -46.87
C GLY A 446 -3.29 -21.90 -46.05
N CYS A 447 -3.86 -23.10 -45.89
CA CYS A 447 -5.08 -23.32 -45.12
C CYS A 447 -4.81 -23.61 -43.64
N GLU A 448 -3.84 -24.49 -43.35
CA GLU A 448 -3.53 -25.00 -42.00
C GLU A 448 -2.45 -24.16 -41.29
N GLY A 449 -1.71 -23.31 -42.01
CA GLY A 449 -0.71 -22.39 -41.44
C GLY A 449 -1.29 -21.11 -40.83
N LYS A 450 -2.60 -21.08 -40.55
CA LYS A 450 -3.32 -19.93 -40.00
C LYS A 450 -2.90 -19.67 -38.56
N LYS A 451 -2.81 -18.38 -38.19
CA LYS A 451 -2.31 -17.94 -36.88
C LYS A 451 -3.41 -17.52 -35.91
N ASP A 452 -4.48 -16.92 -36.41
CA ASP A 452 -5.58 -16.39 -35.60
C ASP A 452 -6.91 -17.15 -35.91
N GLY A 453 -7.91 -17.02 -35.03
CA GLY A 453 -9.31 -17.46 -35.20
C GLY A 453 -9.60 -18.92 -35.49
N TYR A 454 -10.58 -19.20 -36.37
CA TYR A 454 -11.08 -20.57 -36.58
C TYR A 454 -10.00 -21.47 -37.17
N ARG A 455 -9.91 -22.70 -36.65
CA ARG A 455 -9.03 -23.71 -37.25
C ARG A 455 -9.58 -24.19 -38.57
N CYS A 456 -8.69 -24.29 -39.55
CA CYS A 456 -9.02 -24.68 -40.91
C CYS A 456 -8.28 -25.95 -41.31
N LYS A 457 -8.95 -26.79 -42.11
CA LYS A 457 -8.37 -27.96 -42.77
C LYS A 457 -8.68 -27.95 -44.25
N LEU A 458 -7.73 -28.40 -45.06
CA LEU A 458 -7.91 -28.50 -46.50
C LEU A 458 -8.59 -29.83 -46.85
N ILE A 459 -9.85 -29.79 -47.30
CA ILE A 459 -10.58 -30.97 -47.81
C ILE A 459 -10.86 -30.76 -49.29
N ASN A 460 -10.40 -31.69 -50.15
CA ASN A 460 -10.65 -31.66 -51.59
C ASN A 460 -10.32 -30.31 -52.27
N ARG A 461 -9.18 -29.69 -51.91
CA ARG A 461 -8.73 -28.35 -52.35
C ARG A 461 -9.60 -27.17 -51.89
N ASN A 462 -10.60 -27.40 -51.03
CA ASN A 462 -11.33 -26.35 -50.35
C ASN A 462 -10.87 -26.25 -48.89
N CYS A 463 -10.47 -25.06 -48.47
CA CYS A 463 -10.18 -24.80 -47.07
C CYS A 463 -11.50 -24.66 -46.31
N THR A 464 -11.71 -25.51 -45.30
CA THR A 464 -12.97 -25.59 -44.55
C THR A 464 -12.69 -25.57 -43.06
N ARG A 465 -13.65 -25.07 -42.26
CA ARG A 465 -13.54 -25.09 -40.79
C ARG A 465 -13.40 -26.52 -40.29
N VAL A 466 -12.58 -26.69 -39.27
CA VAL A 466 -12.46 -27.97 -38.58
C VAL A 466 -13.74 -28.19 -37.79
N ASP A 467 -14.56 -29.12 -38.26
CA ASP A 467 -15.68 -29.61 -37.46
C ASP A 467 -15.14 -30.52 -36.34
N HIS A 468 -15.31 -30.04 -35.11
CA HIS A 468 -14.86 -30.71 -33.90
C HIS A 468 -15.92 -31.63 -33.28
N SER A 469 -17.12 -31.74 -33.87
CA SER A 469 -18.17 -32.65 -33.41
C SER A 469 -17.82 -34.13 -33.59
N VAL A 470 -16.72 -34.45 -34.29
CA VAL A 470 -16.29 -35.82 -34.59
C VAL A 470 -15.07 -36.21 -33.74
N SER A 471 -15.32 -36.68 -32.53
CA SER A 471 -14.29 -37.24 -31.65
C SER A 471 -13.84 -38.64 -32.12
N TYR A 472 -12.58 -38.73 -32.55
CA TYR A 472 -11.89 -39.97 -32.91
C TYR A 472 -11.44 -40.71 -31.64
N ARG A 473 -12.24 -41.67 -31.17
CA ARG A 473 -11.66 -42.89 -30.56
C ARG A 473 -11.61 -43.89 -31.70
N GLN A 474 -10.42 -44.22 -32.20
CA GLN A 474 -10.27 -45.28 -33.19
C GLN A 474 -10.96 -46.53 -32.63
N ASN A 475 -12.00 -46.98 -33.31
CA ASN A 475 -12.57 -48.29 -33.02
C ASN A 475 -11.46 -49.29 -33.37
N PHE A 476 -11.12 -50.22 -32.46
CA PHE A 476 -10.09 -51.24 -32.69
C PHE A 476 -10.26 -51.97 -34.04
N LEU A 477 -11.50 -52.06 -34.53
CA LEU A 477 -11.89 -52.60 -35.84
C LEU A 477 -11.44 -51.76 -37.06
N SER A 478 -11.22 -50.44 -36.94
CA SER A 478 -10.72 -49.60 -38.04
C SER A 478 -9.20 -49.67 -38.20
N LEU A 479 -8.48 -50.20 -37.21
CA LEU A 479 -7.04 -50.47 -37.30
C LEU A 479 -6.74 -51.78 -38.06
N ILE A 480 -7.70 -52.70 -38.09
CA ILE A 480 -7.54 -54.07 -38.63
C ILE A 480 -7.99 -54.18 -40.10
N LYS A 481 -8.89 -53.29 -40.57
CA LYS A 481 -9.33 -53.27 -41.97
C LYS A 481 -8.43 -52.32 -42.79
N SER A 482 -7.52 -52.91 -43.56
CA SER A 482 -6.61 -52.25 -44.50
C SER A 482 -7.33 -51.65 -45.72
N GLU A 483 -8.26 -50.72 -45.51
CA GLU A 483 -8.72 -49.80 -46.56
C GLU A 483 -8.17 -48.43 -46.25
N SER A 484 -7.31 -47.91 -47.11
CA SER A 484 -6.70 -46.59 -46.98
C SER A 484 -7.78 -45.51 -46.88
N PRO A 485 -7.82 -44.68 -45.81
CA PRO A 485 -8.56 -43.43 -45.86
C PRO A 485 -7.57 -42.28 -46.02
N ARG A 486 -7.81 -41.44 -47.04
CA ARG A 486 -7.34 -40.04 -47.09
C ARG A 486 -8.05 -39.21 -46.01
N ASN A 487 -7.92 -39.60 -44.74
CA ASN A 487 -8.31 -38.79 -43.60
C ASN A 487 -7.05 -38.66 -42.74
N SER A 488 -6.35 -37.55 -42.94
CA SER A 488 -5.25 -37.15 -42.07
C SER A 488 -5.71 -37.20 -40.62
N VAL A 489 -4.92 -37.87 -39.79
CA VAL A 489 -4.99 -37.76 -38.34
C VAL A 489 -4.91 -36.28 -37.99
N PHE A 490 -5.91 -35.76 -37.27
CA PHE A 490 -5.92 -34.38 -36.80
C PHE A 490 -4.80 -34.19 -35.78
N ASN A 491 -3.66 -33.64 -36.22
CA ASN A 491 -2.57 -33.25 -35.33
C ASN A 491 -2.73 -31.76 -35.02
N CYS A 492 -2.91 -31.41 -33.74
CA CYS A 492 -2.84 -30.01 -33.31
C CYS A 492 -1.46 -29.44 -33.73
N PRO A 493 -1.39 -28.32 -34.49
CA PRO A 493 -0.12 -27.73 -34.89
C PRO A 493 0.65 -27.31 -33.64
N GLY A 494 1.94 -27.64 -33.56
CA GLY A 494 2.77 -27.25 -32.41
C GLY A 494 3.07 -28.34 -31.39
N ILE A 495 2.79 -29.62 -31.65
CA ILE A 495 3.56 -30.73 -31.03
C ILE A 495 4.98 -30.75 -31.63
N SER A 496 5.67 -29.61 -31.60
CA SER A 496 7.11 -29.66 -31.47
C SER A 496 7.33 -30.00 -30.02
N ASN A 497 7.76 -31.24 -29.75
CA ASN A 497 8.27 -31.70 -28.46
C ASN A 497 9.39 -30.75 -27.97
N ARG A 498 8.99 -29.63 -27.40
CA ARG A 498 9.83 -28.69 -26.67
C ARG A 498 9.14 -28.43 -25.33
N GLY A 499 9.22 -29.48 -24.53
CA GLY A 499 9.33 -29.42 -23.09
C GLY A 499 8.06 -29.08 -22.31
N LEU A 500 7.16 -30.06 -22.15
CA LEU A 500 6.91 -30.43 -20.76
C LEU A 500 8.25 -30.98 -20.25
N GLN A 501 8.96 -30.19 -19.45
CA GLN A 501 10.12 -30.71 -18.74
C GLN A 501 9.58 -31.59 -17.61
N CYS A 502 9.27 -32.85 -17.93
CA CYS A 502 9.05 -33.89 -16.93
C CYS A 502 10.20 -33.89 -15.90
N SER A 503 11.41 -33.49 -16.31
CA SER A 503 12.58 -33.30 -15.44
C SER A 503 12.40 -32.33 -14.27
N GLY A 504 11.34 -31.50 -14.25
CA GLY A 504 10.99 -30.65 -13.10
C GLY A 504 10.41 -31.43 -11.92
N PHE A 505 9.84 -32.61 -12.16
CA PHE A 505 9.22 -33.44 -11.12
C PHE A 505 10.25 -34.45 -10.61
N LYS A 506 10.61 -34.31 -9.33
CA LYS A 506 11.58 -35.19 -8.65
C LYS A 506 10.92 -36.34 -7.89
N GLU A 507 9.60 -36.46 -7.98
CA GLU A 507 8.81 -37.46 -7.27
C GLU A 507 8.07 -38.34 -8.27
N CYS A 508 8.08 -39.66 -8.02
CA CYS A 508 7.48 -40.66 -8.90
C CYS A 508 5.99 -40.42 -9.14
N GLN A 509 5.24 -40.06 -8.09
CA GLN A 509 3.79 -39.88 -8.19
C GLN A 509 3.43 -38.59 -8.94
N ALA A 510 4.07 -37.47 -8.60
CA ALA A 510 3.91 -36.20 -9.31
C ALA A 510 4.32 -36.29 -10.79
N CYS A 511 5.20 -37.23 -11.14
CA CYS A 511 5.57 -37.53 -12.53
C CYS A 511 4.45 -38.23 -13.31
N PHE A 512 3.75 -39.18 -12.69
CA PHE A 512 2.64 -39.90 -13.32
C PHE A 512 1.36 -39.07 -13.42
N ASP A 513 1.17 -38.08 -12.53
CA ASP A 513 0.06 -37.13 -12.58
C ASP A 513 0.09 -36.21 -13.82
N GLN A 514 1.20 -36.21 -14.58
CA GLN A 514 1.37 -35.40 -15.79
C GLN A 514 1.17 -36.24 -17.07
N ARG A 515 0.39 -35.72 -18.03
CA ARG A 515 0.25 -36.35 -19.35
C ARG A 515 1.60 -36.40 -20.08
N ASN A 516 1.94 -37.58 -20.62
CA ASN A 516 3.16 -37.88 -21.39
C ASN A 516 4.48 -37.83 -20.58
N CYS A 517 4.43 -37.97 -19.25
CA CYS A 517 5.60 -38.20 -18.41
C CYS A 517 5.66 -39.67 -17.93
N GLY A 518 6.88 -40.15 -17.67
CA GLY A 518 7.17 -41.49 -17.20
C GLY A 518 8.34 -41.49 -16.22
N TRP A 519 8.29 -42.36 -15.23
CA TRP A 519 9.32 -42.43 -14.19
C TRP A 519 10.40 -43.46 -14.53
N CYS A 520 11.66 -43.05 -14.39
CA CYS A 520 12.83 -43.93 -14.50
C CYS A 520 13.31 -44.32 -13.11
N GLU A 521 13.01 -45.56 -12.71
CA GLU A 521 13.31 -46.03 -11.35
C GLU A 521 14.81 -46.14 -11.06
N SER A 522 15.60 -46.55 -12.04
CA SER A 522 17.06 -46.68 -11.94
C SER A 522 17.80 -45.36 -11.76
N THR A 523 17.26 -44.26 -12.28
CA THR A 523 17.87 -42.92 -12.25
C THR A 523 17.12 -41.94 -11.35
N SER A 524 15.96 -42.33 -10.81
CA SER A 524 15.07 -41.49 -10.02
C SER A 524 14.75 -40.16 -10.71
N GLN A 525 14.46 -40.23 -12.01
CA GLN A 525 14.20 -39.06 -12.84
C GLN A 525 12.89 -39.23 -13.59
N CYS A 526 12.11 -38.16 -13.63
CA CYS A 526 10.92 -38.07 -14.46
C CYS A 526 11.32 -37.62 -15.88
N VAL A 527 10.94 -38.42 -16.86
CA VAL A 527 11.28 -38.20 -18.28
C VAL A 527 10.00 -38.16 -19.11
N ASN A 528 10.08 -37.65 -20.35
CA ASN A 528 8.94 -37.76 -21.25
C ASN A 528 8.75 -39.24 -21.64
N SER A 529 7.50 -39.70 -21.70
CA SER A 529 7.17 -41.09 -22.05
C SER A 529 7.74 -41.51 -23.42
N ASP A 530 7.92 -40.54 -24.32
CA ASP A 530 8.46 -40.75 -25.66
C ASP A 530 10.00 -40.84 -25.73
N THR A 531 10.71 -40.36 -24.70
CA THR A 531 12.19 -40.23 -24.73
C THR A 531 12.94 -41.44 -24.19
N GLY A 532 12.26 -42.35 -23.48
CA GLY A 532 12.91 -43.47 -22.78
C GLY A 532 13.78 -43.00 -21.61
N CYS A 533 14.28 -43.93 -20.80
CA CYS A 533 15.18 -43.58 -19.69
C CYS A 533 16.63 -43.34 -20.17
N PRO A 534 17.38 -42.41 -19.56
CA PRO A 534 18.72 -42.03 -20.02
C PRO A 534 19.74 -43.18 -20.00
N ASP A 535 19.48 -44.20 -19.19
CA ASP A 535 20.31 -45.40 -19.02
C ASP A 535 19.80 -46.61 -19.84
N GLY A 536 18.75 -46.43 -20.65
CA GLY A 536 18.14 -47.49 -21.45
C GLY A 536 17.22 -48.42 -20.66
N SER A 537 16.92 -48.12 -19.39
CA SER A 537 15.90 -48.85 -18.64
C SER A 537 14.49 -48.57 -19.18
N ALA A 538 13.57 -49.52 -18.96
CA ALA A 538 12.18 -49.35 -19.37
C ALA A 538 11.48 -48.34 -18.45
N ILE A 539 10.67 -47.46 -19.03
CA ILE A 539 9.78 -46.58 -18.27
C ILE A 539 8.74 -47.45 -17.56
N THR A 540 8.55 -47.21 -16.27
CA THR A 540 7.59 -47.95 -15.45
C THR A 540 6.17 -47.78 -16.03
N SER A 541 5.47 -48.89 -16.27
CA SER A 541 4.19 -48.92 -17.01
C SER A 541 2.94 -48.82 -16.14
N ASP A 542 3.08 -48.69 -14.81
CA ASP A 542 1.96 -48.75 -13.87
C ASP A 542 2.18 -47.79 -12.67
N GLU A 543 1.16 -46.98 -12.36
CA GLU A 543 1.13 -46.01 -11.24
C GLU A 543 1.40 -46.68 -9.89
N HIS A 544 1.06 -47.98 -9.77
CA HIS A 544 1.20 -48.80 -8.57
C HIS A 544 2.63 -49.25 -8.27
N SER A 545 3.57 -49.02 -9.19
CA SER A 545 4.98 -49.42 -9.03
C SER A 545 5.84 -48.34 -8.37
N CYS A 546 5.33 -47.11 -8.17
CA CYS A 546 6.06 -46.12 -7.38
C CYS A 546 6.23 -46.64 -5.95
N PRO A 547 7.45 -46.63 -5.36
CA PRO A 547 7.69 -47.14 -4.01
C PRO A 547 6.87 -46.33 -3.00
N THR A 548 5.70 -46.88 -2.64
CA THR A 548 4.83 -46.30 -1.63
C THR A 548 5.53 -46.41 -0.29
N LYS A 549 5.97 -45.28 0.27
CA LYS A 549 5.93 -45.16 1.73
C LYS A 549 4.46 -45.21 2.13
N SER A 550 4.03 -46.41 2.53
CA SER A 550 2.81 -46.74 3.27
C SER A 550 1.48 -46.22 2.71
N LYS A 551 0.79 -47.06 1.91
CA LYS A 551 -0.68 -47.12 1.92
C LYS A 551 -1.12 -48.28 2.80
N ALA A 552 -1.49 -48.01 4.06
CA ALA A 552 -2.45 -48.80 4.85
C ALA A 552 -2.62 -48.22 6.27
N ILE A 553 -3.09 -46.98 6.38
CA ILE A 553 -4.00 -46.57 7.46
C ILE A 553 -5.11 -45.80 6.75
N LEU A 554 -6.37 -46.09 7.08
CA LEU A 554 -7.53 -45.39 6.54
C LEU A 554 -7.23 -43.89 6.43
N PHE A 555 -7.20 -43.35 5.21
CA PHE A 555 -7.02 -41.92 5.03
C PHE A 555 -8.24 -41.23 5.67
N PRO A 556 -8.09 -40.44 6.75
CA PRO A 556 -9.08 -39.42 7.01
C PRO A 556 -9.12 -38.51 5.77
N GLU A 557 -10.30 -38.04 5.40
CA GLU A 557 -10.48 -37.11 4.28
C GLU A 557 -9.38 -36.05 4.27
N LYS A 558 -8.75 -35.82 3.10
CA LYS A 558 -7.66 -34.85 2.94
C LYS A 558 -8.20 -33.46 3.32
N LYS A 559 -7.95 -33.04 4.56
CA LYS A 559 -8.44 -31.76 5.08
C LYS A 559 -7.66 -30.61 4.42
N ARG A 560 -8.38 -29.52 4.07
CA ARG A 560 -7.79 -28.33 3.44
C ARG A 560 -6.73 -27.70 4.36
N PRO A 561 -5.53 -27.32 3.86
CA PRO A 561 -4.50 -26.71 4.67
C PRO A 561 -4.94 -25.41 5.38
N CYS A 562 -4.71 -25.33 6.69
CA CYS A 562 -5.09 -24.16 7.52
C CYS A 562 -4.45 -22.85 7.06
N ASN A 563 -3.22 -22.92 6.53
CA ASN A 563 -2.48 -21.74 6.08
C ASN A 563 -3.13 -21.00 4.89
N MET A 564 -4.08 -21.64 4.20
CA MET A 564 -4.88 -21.02 3.13
C MET A 564 -5.99 -20.10 3.66
N ALA A 565 -6.32 -20.15 4.95
CA ALA A 565 -7.21 -19.18 5.58
C ALA A 565 -6.42 -18.00 6.13
N THR A 566 -6.70 -16.81 5.59
CA THR A 566 -5.91 -15.61 5.83
C THR A 566 -6.52 -14.67 6.86
N ASN A 567 -7.69 -15.02 7.40
CA ASN A 567 -8.36 -14.26 8.46
C ASN A 567 -9.01 -15.20 9.49
N CYS A 568 -9.33 -14.64 10.66
CA CYS A 568 -9.86 -15.37 11.80
C CYS A 568 -11.18 -16.11 11.50
N TYR A 569 -12.12 -15.48 10.80
CA TYR A 569 -13.42 -16.12 10.53
C TYR A 569 -13.27 -17.30 9.58
N ALA A 570 -12.50 -17.16 8.51
CA ALA A 570 -12.18 -18.25 7.58
C ALA A 570 -11.47 -19.40 8.31
N CYS A 571 -10.53 -19.08 9.21
CA CYS A 571 -9.81 -20.08 9.99
C CYS A 571 -10.73 -20.89 10.91
N LYS A 572 -11.61 -20.20 11.65
CA LYS A 572 -12.54 -20.85 12.60
C LYS A 572 -13.62 -21.70 11.94
N ARG A 573 -13.84 -21.55 10.63
CA ARG A 573 -14.74 -22.43 9.87
C ARG A 573 -14.15 -23.81 9.63
N MET A 574 -12.83 -23.94 9.69
CA MET A 574 -12.16 -25.23 9.57
C MET A 574 -12.05 -25.85 10.96
N ASP A 575 -12.78 -26.94 11.17
CA ASP A 575 -12.86 -27.72 12.41
C ASP A 575 -11.51 -28.14 12.98
N HIS A 576 -10.51 -28.34 12.13
CA HIS A 576 -9.16 -28.82 12.44
C HIS A 576 -8.10 -27.70 12.52
N CYS A 577 -8.51 -26.44 12.37
CA CYS A 577 -7.62 -25.29 12.42
C CYS A 577 -7.89 -24.41 13.64
N SER A 578 -6.89 -23.63 14.04
CA SER A 578 -6.99 -22.65 15.11
C SER A 578 -6.30 -21.35 14.72
N TRP A 579 -6.90 -20.25 15.16
CA TRP A 579 -6.35 -18.91 14.97
C TRP A 579 -5.40 -18.62 16.12
N PHE A 580 -4.10 -18.55 15.83
CA PHE A 580 -3.04 -18.47 16.84
C PHE A 580 -2.03 -17.37 16.51
N THR A 581 -1.42 -16.75 17.52
CA THR A 581 -0.47 -15.64 17.32
C THR A 581 0.96 -16.11 17.49
N ILE A 582 1.76 -16.03 16.42
CA ILE A 582 3.18 -16.38 16.39
C ILE A 582 3.99 -15.08 16.33
N GLU A 583 4.83 -14.82 17.35
CA GLU A 583 5.78 -13.69 17.35
C GLU A 583 5.17 -12.33 16.95
N THR A 584 3.94 -12.04 17.40
CA THR A 584 3.09 -10.85 17.11
C THR A 584 2.20 -10.89 15.86
N ARG A 585 2.27 -11.94 15.03
CA ARG A 585 1.39 -12.11 13.86
C ARG A 585 0.31 -13.17 14.10
N PRO A 586 -0.98 -12.82 13.98
CA PRO A 586 -2.04 -13.80 14.05
C PRO A 586 -2.14 -14.57 12.72
N SER A 587 -2.07 -15.90 12.79
CA SER A 587 -2.07 -16.82 11.66
C SER A 587 -3.02 -17.99 11.93
N CYS A 588 -3.55 -18.57 10.84
CA CYS A 588 -4.30 -19.83 10.94
C CYS A 588 -3.34 -21.02 10.86
N ILE A 589 -3.33 -21.83 11.91
CA ILE A 589 -2.48 -23.03 12.02
C ILE A 589 -3.34 -24.26 12.32
N SER A 590 -2.78 -25.46 12.20
CA SER A 590 -3.50 -26.66 12.64
C SER A 590 -3.57 -26.72 14.16
N GLN A 591 -4.61 -27.37 14.70
CA GLN A 591 -4.71 -27.61 16.14
C GLN A 591 -3.55 -28.47 16.67
N GLU A 592 -2.95 -29.30 15.81
CA GLU A 592 -1.75 -30.09 16.13
C GLU A 592 -0.52 -29.18 16.30
N ASP A 593 -0.32 -28.24 15.38
CA ASP A 593 0.78 -27.25 15.45
C ASP A 593 0.63 -26.34 16.68
N GLU A 594 -0.60 -25.93 17.01
CA GLU A 594 -0.88 -25.16 18.22
C GLU A 594 -0.43 -25.91 19.48
N ALA A 595 -0.78 -27.19 19.58
CA ALA A 595 -0.39 -28.02 20.72
C ALA A 595 1.13 -28.08 20.88
N VAL A 596 1.86 -28.24 19.77
CA VAL A 596 3.33 -28.24 19.75
C VAL A 596 3.91 -26.88 20.19
N LEU A 597 3.38 -25.78 19.67
CA LEU A 597 3.84 -24.42 20.02
C LEU A 597 3.59 -24.09 21.49
N VAL A 598 2.43 -24.48 22.02
CA VAL A 598 2.09 -24.32 23.44
C VAL A 598 3.02 -25.15 24.33
N GLU A 599 3.32 -26.39 23.93
CA GLU A 599 4.27 -27.25 24.67
C GLU A 599 5.68 -26.66 24.69
N GLN A 600 6.18 -26.18 23.54
CA GLN A 600 7.47 -25.50 23.45
C GLN A 600 7.54 -24.25 24.32
N HIS A 601 6.47 -23.43 24.32
CA HIS A 601 6.39 -22.24 25.17
C HIS A 601 6.43 -22.59 26.66
N ASN A 602 5.64 -23.59 27.07
CA ASN A 602 5.62 -24.08 28.45
C ASN A 602 6.99 -24.63 28.88
N ARG A 603 7.70 -25.31 27.98
CA ARG A 603 9.05 -25.81 28.22
C ARG A 603 10.05 -24.68 28.44
N ILE A 604 10.06 -23.65 27.59
CA ILE A 604 10.93 -22.46 27.75
C ILE A 604 10.61 -21.73 29.06
N GLN A 605 9.33 -21.60 29.42
CA GLN A 605 8.93 -21.03 30.71
C GLN A 605 9.43 -21.86 31.89
N SER A 606 9.33 -23.19 31.81
CA SER A 606 9.83 -24.10 32.85
C SER A 606 11.36 -24.04 33.01
N GLU A 607 12.11 -23.91 31.92
CA GLU A 607 13.58 -23.75 31.94
C GLU A 607 13.99 -22.36 32.50
N ARG A 608 13.22 -21.31 32.21
CA ARG A 608 13.40 -19.98 32.84
C ARG A 608 13.09 -20.00 34.34
N LEU A 609 12.03 -20.69 34.76
CA LEU A 609 11.71 -20.88 36.19
C LEU A 609 12.77 -21.72 36.91
N ALA A 610 13.32 -22.75 36.27
CA ALA A 610 14.40 -23.59 36.82
C ALA A 610 15.72 -22.83 36.99
N SER A 611 16.04 -21.91 36.08
CA SER A 611 17.22 -21.03 36.17
C SER A 611 17.08 -19.92 37.22
N LEU A 612 15.86 -19.41 37.43
CA LEU A 612 15.55 -18.49 38.54
C LEU A 612 15.56 -19.18 39.92
N ALA A 613 15.20 -20.47 39.98
CA ALA A 613 15.26 -21.27 41.21
C ALA A 613 16.70 -21.54 41.71
N HIS A 614 17.72 -21.36 40.85
CA HIS A 614 19.12 -21.52 41.22
C HIS A 614 19.77 -20.25 41.80
N SER A 615 19.05 -19.12 41.90
CA SER A 615 19.67 -17.83 42.24
C SER A 615 19.13 -17.06 43.44
N MET A 616 18.41 -17.65 44.41
CA MET A 616 17.99 -16.90 45.61
C MET A 616 18.04 -17.73 46.91
N GLN A 617 18.81 -17.23 47.90
CA GLN A 617 18.60 -17.46 49.33
C GLN A 617 17.39 -16.66 49.85
N PRO A 618 16.75 -17.06 50.98
CA PRO A 618 15.45 -16.53 51.37
C PRO A 618 15.58 -15.25 52.19
N SER A 619 14.94 -14.16 51.75
CA SER A 619 14.36 -13.19 52.69
C SER A 619 13.15 -12.49 52.09
N SER A 620 12.17 -12.29 52.97
CA SER A 620 10.82 -11.85 52.70
C SER A 620 10.73 -10.49 52.00
N ARG A 621 9.90 -10.39 50.97
CA ARG A 621 8.94 -9.27 50.75
C ARG A 621 8.00 -9.57 49.58
N THR A 622 6.71 -9.65 49.92
CA THR A 622 5.50 -9.38 49.13
C THR A 622 5.48 -9.70 47.64
N ILE A 623 4.69 -10.73 47.33
CA ILE A 623 4.10 -11.08 46.04
C ILE A 623 3.16 -9.93 45.61
N ALA A 624 3.68 -8.97 44.84
CA ALA A 624 2.87 -7.99 44.12
C ALA A 624 3.73 -7.30 43.05
N ASP A 625 4.21 -8.04 42.05
CA ASP A 625 4.62 -7.47 40.74
C ASP A 625 4.95 -8.55 39.70
N PHE A 626 4.08 -9.56 39.58
CA PHE A 626 4.02 -10.44 38.40
C PHE A 626 2.65 -10.32 37.76
N ARG A 627 2.39 -9.17 37.13
CA ARG A 627 1.35 -9.01 36.11
C ARG A 627 2.00 -8.46 34.85
N TYR A 628 2.71 -9.31 34.10
CA TYR A 628 2.78 -9.19 32.65
C TYR A 628 3.22 -10.53 32.09
N LEU A 629 2.49 -11.00 31.07
CA LEU A 629 2.52 -12.34 30.47
C LEU A 629 1.69 -13.42 31.18
N GLN A 630 0.45 -13.08 31.54
CA GLN A 630 -0.62 -14.01 31.18
C GLN A 630 -0.65 -14.03 29.65
N THR A 631 -0.17 -15.12 29.04
CA THR A 631 -0.89 -15.64 27.87
C THR A 631 -2.33 -15.77 28.33
N SER A 632 -3.21 -15.02 27.70
CA SER A 632 -4.64 -15.13 27.93
C SER A 632 -5.03 -16.58 27.69
N ASN A 633 -5.13 -17.35 28.78
CA ASN A 633 -5.94 -18.56 28.86
C ASN A 633 -7.45 -18.22 28.84
N ALA A 634 -7.79 -17.11 28.19
CA ALA A 634 -9.13 -16.74 27.76
C ALA A 634 -9.11 -16.91 26.24
N SER A 635 -9.53 -18.09 25.80
CA SER A 635 -10.40 -18.24 24.65
C SER A 635 -10.36 -17.08 23.64
N ASN A 636 -9.64 -17.32 22.54
CA ASN A 636 -9.92 -16.76 21.21
C ASN A 636 -11.36 -17.12 20.76
N ALA A 637 -12.40 -16.91 21.57
CA ALA A 637 -13.78 -17.21 21.18
C ALA A 637 -14.28 -16.23 20.12
N ILE A 638 -13.84 -14.96 20.15
CA ILE A 638 -14.42 -13.90 19.33
C ILE A 638 -13.37 -13.38 18.35
N CYS A 639 -13.66 -13.51 17.04
CA CYS A 639 -12.82 -12.91 16.00
C CYS A 639 -12.95 -11.39 16.01
N PRO A 640 -11.87 -10.63 15.71
CA PRO A 640 -11.97 -9.18 15.54
C PRO A 640 -12.98 -8.86 14.43
N LEU A 641 -13.73 -7.77 14.58
CA LEU A 641 -14.64 -7.32 13.54
C LEU A 641 -13.82 -6.86 12.31
N PRO A 642 -14.26 -7.17 11.08
CA PRO A 642 -13.56 -6.70 9.88
C PRO A 642 -13.70 -5.19 9.72
N CYS A 643 -12.76 -4.55 9.03
CA CYS A 643 -12.75 -3.10 8.80
C CYS A 643 -14.11 -2.58 8.29
N SER A 644 -14.75 -3.31 7.36
CA SER A 644 -16.06 -2.96 6.78
C SER A 644 -17.21 -2.79 7.77
N SER A 645 -17.06 -3.26 9.02
CA SER A 645 -18.06 -3.10 10.07
C SER A 645 -18.02 -1.70 10.73
N PHE A 646 -16.91 -0.97 10.60
CA PHE A 646 -16.77 0.36 11.17
C PHE A 646 -17.34 1.41 10.21
N THR A 647 -18.31 2.17 10.69
CA THR A 647 -19.01 3.21 9.93
C THR A 647 -18.56 4.63 10.25
N HIS A 648 -17.54 4.78 11.11
CA HIS A 648 -17.03 6.07 11.57
C HIS A 648 -15.49 6.07 11.50
N CYS A 649 -14.92 7.20 11.06
CA CYS A 649 -13.47 7.37 10.88
C CYS A 649 -12.67 7.01 12.13
N GLN A 650 -13.05 7.55 13.28
CA GLN A 650 -12.32 7.36 14.55
C GLN A 650 -12.20 5.88 14.95
N ASN A 651 -13.27 5.10 14.80
CA ASN A 651 -13.24 3.66 15.12
C ASN A 651 -12.46 2.88 14.07
N CYS A 652 -12.52 3.30 12.81
CA CYS A 652 -11.76 2.68 11.72
C CYS A 652 -10.25 2.82 11.93
N THR A 653 -9.78 4.05 12.22
CA THR A 653 -8.35 4.39 12.31
C THR A 653 -7.67 3.93 13.61
N GLN A 654 -8.44 3.46 14.60
CA GLN A 654 -7.89 2.81 15.81
C GLN A 654 -7.29 1.42 15.53
N SER A 655 -7.60 0.85 14.37
CA SER A 655 -7.10 -0.45 13.91
C SER A 655 -6.29 -0.28 12.61
N ASN A 656 -5.65 -1.36 12.12
CA ASN A 656 -4.92 -1.37 10.84
C ASN A 656 -5.88 -1.34 9.62
N CYS A 657 -6.82 -0.38 9.61
CA CYS A 657 -7.80 -0.17 8.56
C CYS A 657 -7.62 1.22 7.93
N MET A 658 -8.23 1.37 6.76
CA MET A 658 -8.30 2.61 6.00
C MET A 658 -9.73 3.14 6.04
N TRP A 659 -9.89 4.41 6.41
CA TRP A 659 -11.15 5.13 6.27
C TRP A 659 -11.17 5.89 4.96
N CYS A 660 -12.24 5.72 4.18
CA CYS A 660 -12.50 6.45 2.96
C CYS A 660 -13.65 7.45 3.18
N PRO A 661 -13.35 8.75 3.29
CA PRO A 661 -14.34 9.81 3.46
C PRO A 661 -15.42 9.86 2.37
N SER A 662 -15.02 9.78 1.10
CA SER A 662 -15.93 10.01 -0.05
C SER A 662 -17.04 8.97 -0.15
N THR A 663 -16.78 7.77 0.35
CA THR A 663 -17.75 6.66 0.39
C THR A 663 -18.26 6.36 1.79
N LYS A 664 -17.71 7.01 2.83
CA LYS A 664 -17.96 6.71 4.26
C LYS A 664 -17.75 5.23 4.60
N ARG A 665 -16.66 4.65 4.09
CA ARG A 665 -16.34 3.22 4.20
C ARG A 665 -15.02 3.01 4.89
N CYS A 666 -15.01 2.07 5.83
CA CYS A 666 -13.79 1.52 6.38
C CYS A 666 -13.44 0.22 5.65
N VAL A 667 -12.21 0.08 5.15
CA VAL A 667 -11.76 -1.14 4.45
C VAL A 667 -10.37 -1.55 4.95
N SER A 668 -10.02 -2.82 4.75
CA SER A 668 -8.64 -3.24 4.99
C SER A 668 -7.74 -2.65 3.90
N MET A 669 -6.55 -2.18 4.26
CA MET A 669 -5.55 -1.63 3.32
C MET A 669 -5.32 -2.59 2.14
N ASP A 670 -5.22 -3.86 2.47
CA ASP A 670 -5.05 -5.00 1.57
C ASP A 670 -6.17 -5.22 0.54
N THR A 671 -7.35 -4.65 0.78
CA THR A 671 -8.56 -4.87 -0.02
C THR A 671 -9.00 -3.61 -0.76
N TYR A 672 -8.13 -2.60 -0.78
CA TYR A 672 -8.37 -1.32 -1.44
C TYR A 672 -8.77 -1.48 -2.90
N MET A 673 -7.97 -2.22 -3.69
CA MET A 673 -8.18 -2.43 -5.13
C MET A 673 -9.54 -3.07 -5.47
N ILE A 674 -10.04 -3.97 -4.63
CA ILE A 674 -11.32 -4.66 -4.87
C ILE A 674 -12.52 -3.87 -4.29
N SER A 675 -12.28 -3.04 -3.27
CA SER A 675 -13.31 -2.22 -2.61
C SER A 675 -13.63 -0.94 -3.38
N PHE A 676 -12.62 -0.32 -3.98
CA PHE A 676 -12.73 0.93 -4.76
C PHE A 676 -12.16 0.78 -6.19
N PRO A 677 -12.65 -0.21 -6.96
CA PRO A 677 -12.08 -0.60 -8.25
C PRO A 677 -12.18 0.49 -9.34
N TYR A 678 -12.99 1.52 -9.15
CA TYR A 678 -13.25 2.59 -10.12
C TYR A 678 -12.81 3.96 -9.61
N GLY A 679 -12.00 4.00 -8.54
CA GLY A 679 -11.57 5.27 -7.94
C GLY A 679 -12.68 5.96 -7.14
N GLN A 680 -13.58 5.19 -6.52
CA GLN A 680 -14.64 5.75 -5.67
C GLN A 680 -14.08 6.44 -4.42
N CYS A 681 -12.90 6.00 -3.98
CA CYS A 681 -12.20 6.62 -2.86
C CYS A 681 -11.31 7.75 -3.35
N GLU A 682 -11.67 8.99 -3.02
CA GLU A 682 -10.94 10.18 -3.46
C GLU A 682 -9.71 10.44 -2.57
N SER A 683 -9.79 10.07 -1.28
CA SER A 683 -8.70 10.18 -0.30
C SER A 683 -8.94 9.17 0.82
N TRP A 684 -7.94 8.92 1.66
CA TRP A 684 -8.09 8.03 2.80
C TRP A 684 -7.32 8.48 4.03
N ILE A 685 -7.74 7.94 5.18
CA ILE A 685 -7.15 8.23 6.49
C ILE A 685 -6.76 6.89 7.13
N THR A 686 -5.54 6.82 7.67
CA THR A 686 -4.99 5.65 8.39
C THR A 686 -4.46 6.06 9.76
N GLN A 687 -4.12 5.08 10.60
CA GLN A 687 -3.55 5.30 11.93
C GLN A 687 -2.29 6.19 11.91
N ALA A 688 -1.41 6.03 10.93
CA ALA A 688 -0.16 6.81 10.79
C ALA A 688 -0.43 8.31 10.56
N ASN A 689 -1.51 8.64 9.85
CA ASN A 689 -1.97 10.02 9.67
C ASN A 689 -2.73 10.54 10.90
N SER A 690 -3.17 9.66 11.82
CA SER A 690 -4.01 9.99 12.98
C SER A 690 -3.23 10.43 14.23
N HIS A 691 -1.88 10.44 14.20
CA HIS A 691 -1.08 11.01 15.30
C HIS A 691 -1.37 12.50 15.54
N ASN A 692 -1.97 13.18 14.57
CA ASN A 692 -2.72 14.41 14.76
C ASN A 692 -4.20 14.05 14.92
N ASN A 693 -4.78 14.19 16.12
CA ASN A 693 -6.21 13.94 16.42
C ASN A 693 -7.21 14.64 15.45
N ARG A 694 -6.73 15.58 14.63
CA ARG A 694 -7.50 16.31 13.61
C ARG A 694 -7.72 15.56 12.29
N ALA A 695 -7.07 14.42 12.02
CA ALA A 695 -7.16 13.78 10.69
C ALA A 695 -8.59 13.36 10.30
N CYS A 696 -9.37 12.81 11.23
CA CYS A 696 -10.79 12.50 11.03
C CYS A 696 -11.71 13.74 11.16
N GLU A 697 -11.21 14.85 11.70
CA GLU A 697 -11.94 16.14 11.82
C GLU A 697 -11.82 16.96 10.52
N LEU A 698 -10.82 16.64 9.69
CA LEU A 698 -10.62 17.18 8.35
C LEU A 698 -11.29 16.30 7.28
N ASP A 699 -12.43 15.66 7.59
CA ASP A 699 -13.13 14.81 6.62
C ASP A 699 -13.60 15.66 5.42
N PRO A 700 -13.10 15.38 4.20
CA PRO A 700 -13.38 16.20 3.03
C PRO A 700 -14.85 16.18 2.55
N ASN A 701 -15.69 15.33 3.15
CA ASN A 701 -17.12 15.26 2.85
C ASN A 701 -18.00 15.83 3.96
N ASP A 702 -17.42 16.27 5.08
CA ASP A 702 -18.13 17.01 6.12
C ASP A 702 -17.60 18.45 6.22
N CYS A 703 -18.13 19.29 5.33
CA CYS A 703 -17.84 20.71 5.29
C CYS A 703 -18.07 21.38 6.66
N SER A 704 -19.04 20.91 7.45
CA SER A 704 -19.46 21.60 8.68
C SER A 704 -18.41 21.60 9.80
N LEU A 705 -17.44 20.69 9.74
CA LEU A 705 -16.35 20.60 10.70
C LEU A 705 -15.30 21.72 10.52
N GLN A 706 -15.29 22.38 9.36
CA GLN A 706 -14.28 23.37 9.03
C GLN A 706 -14.62 24.73 9.59
N LYS A 707 -13.64 25.30 10.29
CA LYS A 707 -13.80 26.58 11.00
C LYS A 707 -13.35 27.75 10.16
N THR A 708 -12.46 27.58 9.19
CA THR A 708 -12.00 28.70 8.36
C THR A 708 -12.39 28.52 6.89
N CYS A 709 -12.47 29.63 6.16
CA CYS A 709 -12.70 29.62 4.71
C CYS A 709 -11.63 28.81 3.98
N ASP A 710 -10.39 28.88 4.44
CA ASP A 710 -9.25 28.21 3.81
C ASP A 710 -9.32 26.71 4.01
N GLU A 711 -9.61 26.26 5.23
CA GLU A 711 -9.89 24.85 5.53
C GLU A 711 -11.06 24.34 4.70
N CYS A 712 -12.14 25.12 4.62
CA CYS A 712 -13.34 24.77 3.86
C CYS A 712 -13.02 24.50 2.38
N GLN A 713 -12.15 25.30 1.78
CA GLN A 713 -11.78 25.19 0.37
C GLN A 713 -10.70 24.14 0.11
N GLN A 714 -9.81 23.90 1.07
CA GLN A 714 -8.76 22.88 0.96
C GLN A 714 -9.32 21.45 1.05
N ILE A 715 -10.43 21.26 1.75
CA ILE A 715 -10.98 19.94 2.01
C ILE A 715 -11.54 19.27 0.76
N GLY A 716 -12.01 20.01 -0.23
CA GLY A 716 -12.36 19.42 -1.51
C GLY A 716 -13.35 20.23 -2.32
N PRO A 717 -13.65 19.80 -3.55
CA PRO A 717 -14.47 20.54 -4.51
C PRO A 717 -15.97 20.47 -4.21
N ARG A 718 -16.35 20.14 -2.97
CA ARG A 718 -17.76 19.97 -2.54
C ARG A 718 -18.17 20.94 -1.44
N CYS A 719 -17.23 21.72 -0.93
CA CYS A 719 -17.46 22.66 0.16
C CYS A 719 -17.24 24.09 -0.33
N GLY A 720 -18.03 25.02 0.20
CA GLY A 720 -17.86 26.46 0.00
C GLY A 720 -18.12 27.21 1.29
N TRP A 721 -17.50 28.38 1.43
CA TRP A 721 -17.61 29.21 2.61
C TRP A 721 -18.78 30.18 2.46
N CYS A 722 -19.67 30.21 3.46
CA CYS A 722 -20.72 31.21 3.57
C CYS A 722 -20.33 32.24 4.64
N ASP A 723 -20.00 33.44 4.21
CA ASP A 723 -19.70 34.57 5.10
C ASP A 723 -20.99 35.10 5.75
N ASP A 724 -20.91 35.53 7.01
CA ASP A 724 -22.06 36.05 7.75
C ASP A 724 -22.39 37.52 7.42
N GLY A 725 -21.54 38.20 6.65
CA GLY A 725 -21.71 39.59 6.22
C GLY A 725 -21.35 40.63 7.28
N ASN A 726 -20.84 40.23 8.46
CA ASN A 726 -20.50 41.17 9.55
C ASN A 726 -19.13 41.85 9.37
N GLY A 727 -18.33 41.43 8.39
CA GLY A 727 -17.02 42.03 8.11
C GLY A 727 -15.95 41.74 9.16
N THR A 728 -16.15 40.68 9.96
CA THR A 728 -15.20 40.14 10.94
C THR A 728 -14.53 38.85 10.44
N GLY A 729 -15.04 38.27 9.36
CA GLY A 729 -14.62 36.98 8.80
C GLY A 729 -15.26 35.75 9.46
N LEU A 730 -16.40 35.93 10.13
CA LEU A 730 -17.21 34.82 10.64
C LEU A 730 -18.03 34.18 9.51
N GLY A 731 -18.23 32.87 9.58
CA GLY A 731 -19.00 32.18 8.56
C GLY A 731 -19.21 30.71 8.83
N LYS A 732 -19.75 30.01 7.84
CA LYS A 732 -20.03 28.57 7.89
C LYS A 732 -19.56 27.91 6.62
N CYS A 733 -18.82 26.82 6.76
CA CYS A 733 -18.49 25.96 5.64
C CYS A 733 -19.68 25.02 5.33
N LEU A 734 -20.22 25.10 4.12
CA LEU A 734 -21.40 24.36 3.69
C LEU A 734 -21.10 23.53 2.45
N ALA A 735 -21.79 22.41 2.30
CA ALA A 735 -21.75 21.64 1.05
C ALA A 735 -22.41 22.45 -0.07
N GLY A 736 -21.79 22.47 -1.25
CA GLY A 736 -22.29 23.27 -2.37
C GLY A 736 -21.52 23.12 -3.65
N SER A 737 -21.87 23.98 -4.60
CA SER A 737 -21.22 24.12 -5.90
C SER A 737 -20.83 25.57 -6.13
N LEU A 738 -20.20 25.84 -7.26
CA LEU A 738 -19.86 27.20 -7.68
C LEU A 738 -21.07 28.15 -7.77
N LYS A 739 -22.29 27.63 -7.94
CA LYS A 739 -23.51 28.45 -8.00
C LYS A 739 -24.08 28.77 -6.62
N SER A 740 -24.22 27.77 -5.77
CA SER A 740 -24.91 27.89 -4.48
C SER A 740 -24.61 26.69 -3.58
N PRO A 741 -24.91 26.79 -2.28
CA PRO A 741 -25.00 25.63 -1.39
C PRO A 741 -25.97 24.56 -1.94
N THR A 742 -25.74 23.29 -1.56
CA THR A 742 -26.59 22.15 -1.94
C THR A 742 -28.01 22.29 -1.36
N LEU A 743 -28.12 22.89 -0.17
CA LEU A 743 -29.39 23.23 0.46
C LEU A 743 -29.75 24.70 0.15
N PRO A 744 -30.84 24.96 -0.58
CA PRO A 744 -31.23 26.31 -0.95
C PRO A 744 -31.59 27.17 0.28
N ASN A 745 -31.32 28.49 0.21
CA ASN A 745 -31.54 29.51 1.25
C ASN A 745 -30.64 29.45 2.49
N MET A 746 -29.59 28.61 2.50
CA MET A 746 -28.64 28.59 3.62
C MET A 746 -27.60 29.72 3.59
N CYS A 747 -27.37 30.33 2.42
CA CYS A 747 -26.45 31.44 2.22
C CYS A 747 -27.02 32.40 1.17
N ASP A 748 -26.75 33.70 1.32
CA ASP A 748 -26.98 34.67 0.24
C ASP A 748 -25.91 34.48 -0.84
N ASP A 749 -26.30 34.49 -2.12
CA ASP A 749 -25.41 34.34 -3.27
C ASP A 749 -24.25 35.36 -3.24
N LYS A 750 -24.43 36.53 -2.62
CA LYS A 750 -23.39 37.57 -2.48
C LYS A 750 -22.32 37.24 -1.44
N HIS A 751 -22.62 36.35 -0.50
CA HIS A 751 -21.71 35.96 0.59
C HIS A 751 -21.25 34.49 0.45
N TRP A 752 -21.48 33.89 -0.73
CA TRP A 752 -21.09 32.52 -1.05
C TRP A 752 -19.74 32.48 -1.78
N TYR A 753 -18.75 31.86 -1.14
CA TYR A 753 -17.38 31.77 -1.61
C TYR A 753 -16.99 30.30 -1.83
N PHE A 754 -17.33 29.78 -3.02
CA PHE A 754 -16.93 28.44 -3.44
C PHE A 754 -15.47 28.36 -3.90
N THR A 755 -14.97 29.44 -4.52
CA THR A 755 -13.57 29.62 -4.91
C THR A 755 -13.15 31.05 -4.59
N GLY A 756 -12.07 31.24 -3.84
CA GLY A 756 -11.60 32.57 -3.38
C GLY A 756 -12.15 32.95 -2.00
N GLN A 757 -11.60 33.98 -1.37
CA GLN A 757 -11.85 34.27 0.05
C GLN A 757 -12.74 35.51 0.25
N PRO A 758 -13.49 35.60 1.37
CA PRO A 758 -14.10 36.86 1.80
C PRO A 758 -13.02 37.92 2.08
N GLU A 759 -13.35 39.18 1.84
CA GLU A 759 -12.40 40.30 1.95
C GLU A 759 -11.85 40.53 3.37
N CYS A 760 -12.52 39.99 4.40
CA CYS A 760 -12.08 40.07 5.78
C CYS A 760 -12.07 38.70 6.43
N GLN A 761 -10.97 38.35 7.09
CA GLN A 761 -10.77 37.07 7.77
C GLN A 761 -10.10 37.29 9.12
N CYS A 762 -10.80 37.84 10.10
CA CYS A 762 -10.27 38.08 11.45
C CYS A 762 -10.82 37.12 12.50
N ASN A 763 -11.39 35.99 12.05
CA ASN A 763 -11.96 34.95 12.89
C ASN A 763 -13.00 35.45 13.92
N GLY A 764 -13.65 36.59 13.70
CA GLY A 764 -14.60 37.17 14.66
C GLY A 764 -13.99 38.08 15.73
N HIS A 765 -12.66 38.18 15.84
CA HIS A 765 -11.97 38.89 16.92
C HIS A 765 -11.44 40.27 16.54
N SER A 766 -11.72 40.73 15.31
CA SER A 766 -11.38 42.06 14.82
C SER A 766 -12.21 42.40 13.57
N ASN A 767 -12.21 43.67 13.18
CA ASN A 767 -12.71 44.12 11.87
C ASN A 767 -11.54 44.47 10.97
N CYS A 768 -11.68 44.30 9.66
CA CYS A 768 -10.65 44.69 8.71
C CYS A 768 -10.71 46.18 8.34
N SER A 769 -9.54 46.79 8.09
CA SER A 769 -9.42 48.12 7.49
C SER A 769 -8.75 48.05 6.11
N SER A 770 -9.17 48.92 5.19
CA SER A 770 -8.55 49.01 3.86
C SER A 770 -7.16 49.62 3.97
N ILE A 771 -6.12 48.82 3.71
CA ILE A 771 -4.75 49.33 3.56
C ILE A 771 -4.51 49.56 2.07
N SER A 772 -4.52 50.83 1.64
CA SER A 772 -4.07 51.19 0.29
C SER A 772 -2.55 51.07 0.22
N LEU A 773 -2.03 49.87 -0.05
CA LEU A 773 -0.63 49.68 -0.39
C LEU A 773 -0.40 50.17 -1.82
N ILE A 774 -0.05 51.46 -1.94
CA ILE A 774 0.48 52.02 -3.19
C ILE A 774 1.86 51.41 -3.40
N ASN A 775 1.93 50.21 -4.01
CA ASN A 775 3.11 49.70 -4.69
C ASN A 775 2.75 48.64 -5.75
N GLN A 776 2.62 49.12 -6.99
CA GLN A 776 2.86 48.49 -8.30
C GLN A 776 2.19 47.16 -8.73
N LEU A 777 1.39 46.48 -7.93
CA LEU A 777 0.49 45.40 -8.40
C LEU A 777 -0.86 45.57 -7.68
N GLY A 778 -1.88 46.06 -8.40
CA GLY A 778 -3.16 46.48 -7.83
C GLY A 778 -4.01 45.36 -7.22
N THR A 779 -3.69 44.97 -5.99
CA THR A 779 -4.54 44.16 -5.12
C THR A 779 -4.64 44.83 -3.75
N ASP A 780 -5.84 45.32 -3.40
CA ASP A 780 -6.15 45.83 -2.06
C ASP A 780 -6.15 44.65 -1.08
N SER A 781 -5.15 44.57 -0.20
CA SER A 781 -5.15 43.60 0.90
C SER A 781 -5.67 44.28 2.16
N LYS A 782 -6.80 43.80 2.70
CA LYS A 782 -7.37 44.26 3.97
C LYS A 782 -6.79 43.41 5.10
N SER A 783 -6.08 44.05 6.04
CA SER A 783 -5.51 43.38 7.22
C SER A 783 -6.42 43.59 8.43
N CYS A 784 -6.36 42.66 9.38
CA CYS A 784 -7.07 42.78 10.64
C CYS A 784 -6.53 43.94 11.47
N ASN A 785 -7.43 44.69 12.11
CA ASN A 785 -7.01 45.62 13.15
C ASN A 785 -6.48 44.83 14.37
N ARG A 786 -6.17 45.53 15.47
CA ARG A 786 -5.71 44.89 16.72
C ARG A 786 -6.68 43.80 17.20
N CYS A 787 -6.16 42.58 17.30
CA CYS A 787 -6.89 41.41 17.79
C CYS A 787 -7.43 41.61 19.21
N GLN A 788 -8.67 41.16 19.43
CA GLN A 788 -9.39 41.20 20.70
C GLN A 788 -9.49 39.79 21.31
N ASP A 789 -10.17 39.64 22.46
CA ASP A 789 -10.47 38.35 23.09
C ASP A 789 -9.25 37.44 23.37
N ASP A 790 -8.13 38.05 23.77
CA ASP A 790 -6.87 37.36 24.08
C ASP A 790 -6.33 36.51 22.91
N THR A 791 -6.55 36.99 21.68
CA THR A 791 -6.07 36.39 20.43
C THR A 791 -4.89 37.17 19.82
N SER A 792 -4.15 36.51 18.93
CA SER A 792 -2.96 37.02 18.25
C SER A 792 -2.80 36.35 16.88
N GLY A 793 -1.95 36.93 16.03
CA GLY A 793 -1.76 36.51 14.63
C GLY A 793 -2.17 37.61 13.63
N GLU A 794 -1.94 37.37 12.34
CA GLU A 794 -2.32 38.31 11.28
C GLU A 794 -3.85 38.33 11.06
N HIS A 795 -4.50 37.20 11.33
CA HIS A 795 -5.93 36.96 11.19
C HIS A 795 -6.62 36.68 12.53
N CYS A 796 -5.94 37.00 13.65
CA CYS A 796 -6.38 36.67 15.01
C CYS A 796 -6.67 35.17 15.18
N GLU A 797 -5.86 34.33 14.52
CA GLU A 797 -6.11 32.89 14.36
C GLU A 797 -5.52 32.03 15.49
N ARG A 798 -4.77 32.62 16.42
CA ARG A 798 -4.11 31.92 17.55
C ARG A 798 -4.37 32.61 18.88
N CYS A 799 -4.37 31.85 19.97
CA CYS A 799 -4.41 32.46 21.30
C CYS A 799 -3.12 33.24 21.58
N ALA A 800 -3.24 34.36 22.27
CA ALA A 800 -2.10 35.16 22.73
C ALA A 800 -1.29 34.41 23.80
N ASP A 801 -0.03 34.81 24.00
CA ASP A 801 0.87 34.18 24.98
C ASP A 801 0.23 34.14 26.39
N GLY A 802 0.22 32.95 27.01
CA GLY A 802 -0.40 32.72 28.32
C GLY A 802 -1.88 32.30 28.25
N TYR A 803 -2.41 32.10 27.04
CA TYR A 803 -3.74 31.57 26.78
C TYR A 803 -3.68 30.40 25.79
N PHE A 804 -4.66 29.50 25.87
CA PHE A 804 -4.79 28.35 24.99
C PHE A 804 -6.25 28.09 24.60
N GLY A 805 -6.45 27.47 23.45
CA GLY A 805 -7.76 27.16 22.89
C GLY A 805 -7.74 27.18 21.36
N ASP A 806 -8.92 27.29 20.78
CA ASP A 806 -9.09 27.40 19.32
C ASP A 806 -9.96 28.63 19.02
N PRO A 807 -9.36 29.80 18.72
CA PRO A 807 -10.09 31.05 18.49
C PRO A 807 -10.70 31.16 17.08
N ARG A 808 -10.46 30.19 16.20
CA ARG A 808 -10.97 30.26 14.81
C ARG A 808 -12.49 30.34 14.80
N ASN A 809 -13.03 31.22 13.96
CA ASN A 809 -14.48 31.43 13.75
C ASN A 809 -15.30 31.77 15.01
N GLY A 810 -14.78 32.68 15.85
CA GLY A 810 -15.45 33.15 17.07
C GLY A 810 -15.27 32.19 18.24
N GLY A 811 -14.20 31.39 18.24
CA GLY A 811 -13.82 30.54 19.36
C GLY A 811 -13.22 31.34 20.52
N ASN A 812 -13.01 30.70 21.67
CA ASN A 812 -12.50 31.39 22.86
C ASN A 812 -11.12 30.89 23.27
N CYS A 813 -10.30 31.81 23.76
CA CYS A 813 -9.03 31.53 24.41
C CYS A 813 -9.21 31.53 25.94
N THR A 814 -8.60 30.55 26.60
CA THR A 814 -8.66 30.38 28.05
C THR A 814 -7.27 30.54 28.66
N LYS A 815 -7.17 31.14 29.84
CA LYS A 815 -5.88 31.37 30.50
C LYS A 815 -5.22 30.06 30.92
N CYS A 816 -3.93 29.91 30.66
CA CYS A 816 -3.15 28.74 31.11
C CYS A 816 -3.22 28.57 32.63
N GLN A 817 -3.39 27.33 33.12
CA GLN A 817 -3.45 27.02 34.55
C GLN A 817 -2.18 26.29 35.02
N CYS A 818 -1.08 27.03 35.16
CA CYS A 818 0.25 26.44 35.42
C CYS A 818 0.72 26.48 36.88
N HIS A 819 -0.20 26.66 37.84
CA HIS A 819 0.11 26.69 39.29
C HIS A 819 1.32 27.57 39.69
N ASP A 820 1.47 28.73 39.02
CA ASP A 820 2.61 29.65 39.19
C ASP A 820 4.01 29.05 38.91
N GLN A 821 4.09 27.86 38.31
CA GLN A 821 5.34 27.20 37.91
C GLN A 821 5.74 27.50 36.45
N ALA A 822 4.84 28.12 35.67
CA ALA A 822 5.09 28.60 34.32
C ALA A 822 4.19 29.81 34.01
N GLN A 823 4.67 30.71 33.15
CA GLN A 823 3.89 31.87 32.65
C GLN A 823 3.31 31.65 31.26
N SER A 824 3.91 30.74 30.48
CA SER A 824 3.47 30.40 29.12
C SER A 824 3.12 28.92 29.05
N CYS A 825 2.16 28.61 28.19
CA CYS A 825 1.78 27.26 27.84
C CYS A 825 1.64 27.12 26.32
N ASP A 826 1.53 25.90 25.86
CA ASP A 826 1.18 25.57 24.48
C ASP A 826 -0.19 26.19 24.12
N ASN A 827 -0.22 26.97 23.04
CA ASN A 827 -1.38 27.77 22.64
C ASN A 827 -2.56 26.93 22.11
N GLU A 828 -2.35 25.67 21.75
CA GLU A 828 -3.42 24.76 21.32
C GLU A 828 -3.89 23.84 22.45
N LYS A 829 -2.94 23.22 23.17
CA LYS A 829 -3.24 22.15 24.14
C LYS A 829 -3.27 22.61 25.59
N GLY A 830 -2.72 23.79 25.89
CA GLY A 830 -2.65 24.31 27.25
C GLY A 830 -1.52 23.75 28.12
N TYR A 831 -0.60 22.98 27.52
CA TYR A 831 0.50 22.36 28.27
C TYR A 831 1.52 23.39 28.73
N CYS A 832 1.74 23.45 30.04
CA CYS A 832 2.58 24.44 30.66
C CYS A 832 4.07 24.16 30.43
N PHE A 833 4.82 25.21 30.06
CA PHE A 833 6.26 25.14 29.91
C PHE A 833 6.95 25.33 31.26
N CYS A 834 7.08 24.24 32.03
CA CYS A 834 7.58 24.29 33.41
C CYS A 834 8.98 24.91 33.50
N THR A 835 9.13 25.93 34.34
CA THR A 835 10.38 26.72 34.44
C THR A 835 11.37 26.17 35.48
N THR A 836 10.93 25.26 36.35
CA THR A 836 11.78 24.66 37.40
C THR A 836 12.10 23.20 37.08
N LYS A 837 13.39 22.84 37.06
CA LYS A 837 13.85 21.47 36.83
C LYS A 837 13.30 20.54 37.91
N GLY A 838 12.71 19.43 37.49
CA GLY A 838 12.11 18.45 38.38
C GLY A 838 10.62 18.68 38.64
N VAL A 839 10.02 19.75 38.12
CA VAL A 839 8.56 19.90 38.02
C VAL A 839 8.11 19.33 36.67
N ILE A 840 7.11 18.44 36.69
CA ILE A 840 6.56 17.76 35.52
C ILE A 840 5.02 17.74 35.57
N GLY A 841 4.41 17.27 34.47
CA GLY A 841 2.97 17.23 34.30
C GLY A 841 2.44 18.38 33.44
N ASP A 842 1.30 18.15 32.79
CA ASP A 842 0.69 19.05 31.81
C ASP A 842 0.41 20.46 32.37
N HIS A 843 0.23 20.56 33.69
CA HIS A 843 -0.04 21.80 34.43
C HIS A 843 1.06 22.17 35.43
N CYS A 844 2.25 21.57 35.29
CA CYS A 844 3.39 21.71 36.20
C CYS A 844 3.04 21.43 37.66
N ASP A 845 2.29 20.36 37.90
CA ASP A 845 1.58 20.11 39.15
C ASP A 845 2.12 18.89 39.92
N THR A 846 3.18 18.24 39.43
CA THR A 846 3.82 17.10 40.07
C THR A 846 5.35 17.21 40.05
N CYS A 847 6.03 16.61 41.02
CA CYS A 847 7.50 16.48 40.98
C CYS A 847 7.90 15.19 40.23
N ASP A 848 9.01 15.25 39.50
CA ASP A 848 9.65 14.07 38.91
C ASP A 848 10.13 13.12 40.02
N THR A 849 10.17 11.83 39.74
CA THR A 849 10.45 10.71 40.65
C THR A 849 11.71 10.87 41.52
N LYS A 850 12.67 11.71 41.10
CA LYS A 850 13.93 11.97 41.81
C LYS A 850 13.92 13.24 42.66
N TYR A 851 12.83 13.99 42.65
CA TYR A 851 12.65 15.26 43.35
C TYR A 851 11.57 15.10 44.41
N GLU A 852 11.80 15.69 45.58
CA GLU A 852 10.86 15.69 46.70
C GLU A 852 10.22 17.08 46.81
N GLY A 853 8.90 17.16 46.90
CA GLY A 853 8.16 18.43 46.98
C GLY A 853 6.69 18.28 46.59
N ASP A 854 5.97 19.40 46.59
CA ASP A 854 4.60 19.48 46.07
C ASP A 854 4.36 20.89 45.47
N PRO A 855 4.43 21.03 44.13
CA PRO A 855 4.30 22.32 43.48
C PRO A 855 2.89 22.92 43.62
N LYS A 856 1.83 22.12 43.90
CA LYS A 856 0.46 22.63 44.09
C LYS A 856 0.30 23.52 45.32
N ILE A 857 1.14 23.27 46.34
CA ILE A 857 1.13 23.99 47.62
C ILE A 857 2.35 24.91 47.75
N ASN A 858 3.01 25.26 46.64
CA ASN A 858 4.25 26.05 46.61
C ASN A 858 5.42 25.42 47.40
N LYS A 859 5.45 24.09 47.55
CA LYS A 859 6.64 23.39 48.08
C LYS A 859 7.58 23.04 46.91
N PRO A 860 8.76 23.66 46.81
CA PRO A 860 9.63 23.49 45.66
C PRO A 860 10.13 22.05 45.52
N CYS A 861 9.98 21.47 44.33
CA CYS A 861 10.58 20.18 43.99
C CYS A 861 12.11 20.29 44.10
N SER A 862 12.69 19.58 45.07
CA SER A 862 14.11 19.68 45.41
C SER A 862 14.81 18.33 45.30
N TYR A 863 16.01 18.32 44.73
CA TYR A 863 16.81 17.11 44.58
C TYR A 863 17.68 16.86 45.81
N LYS A 864 17.64 15.64 46.35
CA LYS A 864 18.44 15.25 47.52
C LYS A 864 19.90 14.96 47.14
N LEU A 865 20.82 15.73 47.70
CA LEU A 865 22.27 15.52 47.53
C LEU A 865 22.82 14.60 48.62
N ALA A 866 23.53 13.55 48.21
CA ALA A 866 24.30 12.72 49.13
C ALA A 866 25.59 13.43 49.57
N ILE A 867 25.91 13.37 50.87
CA ILE A 867 27.15 13.91 51.42
C ILE A 867 28.35 13.08 50.93
N ASP A 868 29.49 13.72 50.72
CA ASP A 868 30.75 13.19 50.20
C ASP A 868 30.74 12.82 48.69
N PHE A 869 29.70 13.23 47.96
CA PHE A 869 29.59 13.04 46.51
C PHE A 869 29.52 14.38 45.75
N ILE A 870 30.03 14.39 44.52
CA ILE A 870 29.92 15.51 43.58
C ILE A 870 28.87 15.18 42.55
N PHE A 871 27.85 16.02 42.43
CA PHE A 871 26.79 15.89 41.43
C PHE A 871 27.02 16.88 40.29
N THR A 872 26.77 16.44 39.06
CA THR A 872 26.85 17.28 37.85
C THR A 872 25.53 17.19 37.09
N PHE A 873 24.86 18.33 36.92
CA PHE A 873 23.64 18.48 36.14
C PHE A 873 23.99 19.19 34.84
N LYS A 874 23.66 18.58 33.70
CA LYS A 874 23.79 19.17 32.38
C LYS A 874 22.39 19.39 31.84
N LEU A 875 22.04 20.65 31.58
CA LEU A 875 20.74 21.02 31.02
C LEU A 875 20.98 21.52 29.59
N ASP A 876 20.27 20.95 28.62
CA ASP A 876 20.45 21.20 27.18
C ASP A 876 19.17 21.80 26.56
N ASN A 877 19.32 22.79 25.67
CA ASN A 877 18.20 23.37 24.93
C ASN A 877 17.58 22.41 23.91
N ASN A 878 18.33 21.40 23.49
CA ASN A 878 17.85 20.42 22.51
C ASN A 878 16.90 19.39 23.15
N GLU A 879 16.83 19.31 24.48
CA GLU A 879 15.87 18.47 25.19
C GLU A 879 14.63 19.29 25.57
N ASP A 880 13.44 18.86 25.12
CA ASP A 880 12.17 19.57 25.37
C ASP A 880 11.89 19.83 26.86
N LYS A 881 12.39 18.96 27.74
CA LYS A 881 12.23 19.07 29.21
C LYS A 881 13.09 20.15 29.85
N ASP A 882 14.13 20.62 29.15
CA ASP A 882 15.14 21.55 29.68
C ASP A 882 15.15 22.92 28.97
N LYS A 883 14.44 23.02 27.83
CA LYS A 883 14.36 24.22 26.99
C LYS A 883 13.86 25.48 27.72
N TYR A 884 12.92 25.34 28.65
CA TYR A 884 12.29 26.47 29.35
C TYR A 884 12.72 26.61 30.82
N VAL A 885 13.68 25.77 31.25
CA VAL A 885 14.12 25.71 32.64
C VAL A 885 15.06 26.86 32.97
N ASN A 886 14.75 27.60 34.05
CA ASN A 886 15.56 28.70 34.56
C ASN A 886 15.84 28.60 36.07
N GLN A 887 15.38 27.53 36.72
CA GLN A 887 15.52 27.30 38.16
C GLN A 887 15.73 25.81 38.49
N ILE A 888 16.56 25.50 39.50
CA ILE A 888 16.70 24.16 40.09
C ILE A 888 16.95 24.26 41.59
N ASN A 889 16.34 23.36 42.37
CA ASN A 889 16.46 23.33 43.84
C ASN A 889 17.11 22.03 44.32
N PHE A 890 17.91 22.13 45.37
CA PHE A 890 18.61 21.01 46.00
C PHE A 890 18.46 21.07 47.52
N PHE A 891 18.60 19.92 48.18
CA PHE A 891 18.80 19.89 49.63
C PHE A 891 19.80 18.82 50.06
N ALA A 892 20.48 19.05 51.19
CA ALA A 892 21.43 18.13 51.78
C ALA A 892 21.27 18.07 53.29
N VAL A 893 21.40 16.87 53.87
CA VAL A 893 21.31 16.63 55.32
C VAL A 893 22.63 16.02 55.80
N PRO A 894 23.54 16.81 56.41
CA PRO A 894 24.77 16.32 56.99
C PRO A 894 24.50 15.46 58.22
N PHE A 895 25.09 14.25 58.28
CA PHE A 895 24.76 13.25 59.30
C PHE A 895 25.91 12.95 60.27
N LYS A 896 27.16 13.33 59.96
CA LYS A 896 28.31 13.11 60.85
C LYS A 896 28.38 14.20 61.93
N HIS A 897 28.53 13.77 63.19
CA HIS A 897 28.72 14.65 64.35
C HIS A 897 30.13 15.25 64.38
N ASP A 898 30.26 16.48 64.89
CA ASP A 898 31.54 17.16 65.17
C ASP A 898 32.53 17.25 63.99
N THR A 899 32.01 17.20 62.76
CA THR A 899 32.81 17.35 61.53
C THR A 899 32.35 18.55 60.72
N ASP A 900 33.30 19.34 60.23
CA ASP A 900 33.04 20.48 59.36
C ASP A 900 32.29 20.07 58.09
N VAL A 901 31.29 20.87 57.69
CA VAL A 901 30.53 20.68 56.45
C VAL A 901 31.08 21.64 55.39
N GLN A 902 31.64 21.10 54.31
CA GLN A 902 32.11 21.88 53.18
C GLN A 902 31.11 21.82 52.01
N PHE A 903 30.62 22.98 51.58
CA PHE A 903 29.80 23.16 50.37
C PHE A 903 30.63 23.70 49.21
N SER A 904 30.38 23.17 48.02
CA SER A 904 30.97 23.64 46.76
C SER A 904 29.92 23.70 45.67
N ILE A 905 29.90 24.76 44.86
CA ILE A 905 29.06 24.87 43.66
C ILE A 905 29.78 25.61 42.51
N SER A 906 29.66 25.15 41.27
CA SER A 906 30.13 25.86 40.06
C SER A 906 29.10 25.76 38.93
N CYS A 907 29.00 26.82 38.13
CA CYS A 907 28.04 26.91 37.02
C CYS A 907 28.77 27.37 35.75
N ASP A 908 28.60 26.61 34.66
CA ASP A 908 29.27 26.82 33.37
C ASP A 908 28.21 27.01 32.27
N GLY A 909 28.04 28.25 31.78
CA GLY A 909 26.96 28.68 30.87
C GLY A 909 26.97 30.21 30.59
N LEU A 910 26.15 30.68 29.62
CA LEU A 910 26.20 32.02 29.00
C LEU A 910 25.56 33.18 29.80
N VAL A 911 24.91 32.95 30.95
CA VAL A 911 24.17 33.98 31.73
C VAL A 911 24.38 33.80 33.25
N ASP A 912 24.45 34.92 33.99
CA ASP A 912 24.71 35.02 35.44
C ASP A 912 23.67 34.27 36.31
N ALA A 913 23.87 32.98 36.52
CA ALA A 913 23.09 32.17 37.45
C ALA A 913 23.31 32.65 38.90
N HIS A 914 22.26 32.68 39.72
CA HIS A 914 22.32 33.11 41.12
C HIS A 914 22.03 31.94 42.08
N VAL A 915 22.69 31.94 43.24
CA VAL A 915 22.59 30.90 44.27
C VAL A 915 22.16 31.49 45.61
N ASP A 916 21.09 30.93 46.16
CA ASP A 916 20.65 31.13 47.54
C ASP A 916 20.89 29.83 48.33
N VAL A 917 21.43 29.94 49.55
CA VAL A 917 21.57 28.82 50.50
C VAL A 917 20.89 29.20 51.80
N ALA A 918 19.99 28.34 52.27
CA ALA A 918 19.27 28.51 53.52
C ALA A 918 19.34 27.24 54.36
N VAL A 919 19.22 27.37 55.68
CA VAL A 919 19.33 26.25 56.62
C VAL A 919 18.09 26.19 57.50
N THR A 920 17.56 24.99 57.70
CA THR A 920 16.51 24.67 58.69
C THR A 920 17.07 23.70 59.72
N SER A 921 16.71 23.87 61.00
CA SER A 921 17.05 22.92 62.07
C SER A 921 15.86 22.70 62.98
N ALA A 922 15.80 21.52 63.62
CA ALA A 922 14.70 21.16 64.52
C ALA A 922 14.67 21.97 65.85
N TYR A 923 15.71 22.76 66.13
CA TYR A 923 15.83 23.59 67.33
C TYR A 923 15.32 25.03 67.14
N ASP A 924 14.87 25.42 65.94
CA ASP A 924 14.33 26.74 65.63
C ASP A 924 12.82 26.60 65.35
N ASP A 925 11.96 27.17 66.22
CA ASP A 925 10.49 27.03 66.20
C ASP A 925 9.82 27.95 65.14
N GLY A 926 10.56 28.27 64.07
CA GLY A 926 10.15 29.15 62.98
C GLY A 926 10.11 28.40 61.66
N ASP A 927 8.94 28.38 61.02
CA ASP A 927 8.64 27.73 59.73
C ASP A 927 9.36 28.37 58.51
N ARG A 928 10.46 29.11 58.73
CA ARG A 928 11.23 29.82 57.69
C ARG A 928 12.71 29.46 57.75
N PRO A 929 13.29 28.99 56.63
CA PRO A 929 14.72 28.67 56.56
C PRO A 929 15.56 29.94 56.71
N ASN A 930 16.55 29.92 57.62
CA ASN A 930 17.46 31.04 57.81
C ASN A 930 18.42 31.11 56.61
N LYS A 931 18.32 32.18 55.80
CA LYS A 931 19.19 32.39 54.65
C LYS A 931 20.60 32.72 55.11
N ILE A 932 21.55 31.84 54.78
CA ILE A 932 22.97 31.98 55.12
C ILE A 932 23.82 32.48 53.94
N LEU A 933 23.32 32.33 52.72
CA LEU A 933 23.86 32.91 51.49
C LEU A 933 22.68 33.34 50.61
N SER A 934 22.73 34.54 50.04
CA SER A 934 21.69 34.99 49.11
C SER A 934 22.29 35.82 47.98
N ASN A 935 21.74 35.64 46.78
CA ASN A 935 22.08 36.35 45.55
C ASN A 935 23.57 36.25 45.17
N TYR A 936 24.18 35.07 45.40
CA TYR A 936 25.57 34.84 45.04
C TYR A 936 25.67 34.45 43.56
N THR A 937 26.51 35.14 42.79
CA THR A 937 26.70 34.85 41.35
C THR A 937 27.53 33.58 41.16
N CYS A 938 26.94 32.59 40.47
CA CYS A 938 27.58 31.32 40.17
C CYS A 938 28.27 31.39 38.80
N ASN A 939 29.58 31.20 38.79
CA ASN A 939 30.38 31.15 37.57
C ASN A 939 31.25 29.89 37.52
N ALA A 940 32.00 29.72 36.42
CA ALA A 940 32.85 28.57 36.19
C ALA A 940 34.01 28.44 37.21
N HIS A 941 34.37 29.54 37.91
CA HIS A 941 35.43 29.53 38.91
C HIS A 941 35.04 28.79 40.21
N GLY A 942 33.74 28.59 40.43
CA GLY A 942 33.21 27.85 41.57
C GLY A 942 33.30 28.59 42.91
N PHE A 943 32.35 28.31 43.78
CA PHE A 943 32.27 28.81 45.14
C PHE A 943 32.44 27.67 46.14
N LYS A 944 33.23 27.88 47.18
CA LYS A 944 33.45 26.92 48.27
C LYS A 944 33.29 27.60 49.62
N LYS A 945 32.53 26.99 50.53
CA LYS A 945 32.35 27.46 51.90
C LYS A 945 32.36 26.30 52.88
N THR A 946 33.05 26.47 54.01
CA THR A 946 33.07 25.48 55.09
C THR A 946 32.37 26.07 56.31
N TRP A 947 31.50 25.30 56.94
CA TRP A 947 30.86 25.61 58.21
C TRP A 947 31.36 24.64 59.29
N SER A 948 31.88 25.19 60.38
CA SER A 948 32.36 24.40 61.51
C SER A 948 31.29 24.35 62.61
N PRO A 949 31.10 23.20 63.29
CA PRO A 949 30.23 23.09 64.46
C PRO A 949 30.64 24.00 65.63
N THR A 950 31.86 24.54 65.61
CA THR A 950 32.47 25.34 66.71
C THR A 950 32.43 26.86 66.50
N ASP A 951 31.91 27.37 65.37
CA ASP A 951 31.79 28.82 65.14
C ASP A 951 30.70 29.42 66.05
N SER A 952 31.07 30.43 66.84
CA SER A 952 30.20 31.17 67.77
C SER A 952 28.91 31.74 67.16
N ARG A 953 28.84 31.92 65.84
CA ARG A 953 27.62 32.34 65.11
C ARG A 953 26.69 31.19 64.72
N PHE A 954 27.12 29.94 64.90
CA PHE A 954 26.45 28.71 64.47
C PHE A 954 26.08 27.77 65.64
N HIS A 955 26.13 28.23 66.89
CA HIS A 955 25.63 27.49 68.07
C HIS A 955 24.13 27.10 67.99
N LEU A 956 23.39 27.54 66.96
CA LEU A 956 22.01 27.11 66.67
C LEU A 956 21.87 25.86 65.77
N TYR A 957 22.95 25.32 65.19
CA TYR A 957 22.85 24.24 64.18
C TYR A 957 23.77 23.05 64.49
N PRO A 958 23.41 22.16 65.43
CA PRO A 958 24.15 20.92 65.62
C PRO A 958 24.08 20.07 64.33
N PHE A 959 25.20 19.47 63.92
CA PHE A 959 25.27 18.49 62.84
C PHE A 959 25.27 17.08 63.44
N GLY A 960 24.48 16.16 62.89
CA GLY A 960 24.28 14.84 63.50
C GLY A 960 22.97 14.18 63.08
N ALA A 961 22.86 12.87 63.33
CA ALA A 961 21.64 12.12 62.99
C ALA A 961 20.39 12.61 63.76
N ASP A 962 20.58 13.22 64.93
CA ASP A 962 19.50 13.63 65.84
C ASP A 962 19.04 15.09 65.67
N SER A 963 19.72 15.90 64.84
CA SER A 963 19.49 17.36 64.76
C SER A 963 18.69 17.84 63.55
N ASN A 964 18.39 16.97 62.57
CA ASN A 964 17.61 17.25 61.35
C ASN A 964 17.98 18.57 60.64
N THR A 965 19.25 18.98 60.70
CA THR A 965 19.72 20.21 60.05
C THR A 965 19.80 19.98 58.54
N THR A 966 19.00 20.73 57.76
CA THR A 966 18.90 20.59 56.30
C THR A 966 19.35 21.88 55.62
N PHE A 967 20.28 21.75 54.68
CA PHE A 967 20.70 22.84 53.79
C PHE A 967 19.84 22.81 52.53
N HIS A 968 19.17 23.91 52.23
CA HIS A 968 18.40 24.13 51.01
C HIS A 968 19.19 25.06 50.09
N VAL A 969 19.41 24.63 48.84
CA VAL A 969 20.16 25.38 47.83
C VAL A 969 19.26 25.64 46.64
N LYS A 970 19.09 26.92 46.27
CA LYS A 970 18.28 27.35 45.12
C LYS A 970 19.19 28.01 44.09
N VAL A 971 19.21 27.47 42.87
CA VAL A 971 19.92 28.06 41.72
C VAL A 971 18.89 28.58 40.72
N TYR A 972 18.95 29.85 40.36
CA TYR A 972 17.92 30.51 39.56
C TYR A 972 18.48 31.59 38.62
N ASN A 973 17.64 32.11 37.72
CA ASN A 973 17.97 33.16 36.75
C ASN A 973 19.06 32.75 35.76
N PHE A 974 18.96 31.53 35.22
CA PHE A 974 19.81 31.07 34.13
C PHE A 974 18.99 30.74 32.89
N SER A 975 19.64 30.68 31.73
CA SER A 975 19.10 30.10 30.50
C SER A 975 19.90 28.86 30.14
N THR A 976 19.23 27.82 29.65
CA THR A 976 19.88 26.65 29.08
C THR A 976 20.55 26.99 27.74
N PRO A 977 21.64 26.30 27.34
CA PRO A 977 22.31 25.22 28.05
C PRO A 977 23.21 25.69 29.21
N ILE A 978 23.24 24.92 30.30
CA ILE A 978 24.09 25.19 31.47
C ILE A 978 24.54 23.89 32.14
N LYS A 979 25.75 23.88 32.70
CA LYS A 979 26.27 22.79 33.52
C LYS A 979 26.49 23.25 34.96
N ILE A 980 25.82 22.59 35.91
CA ILE A 980 25.88 22.91 37.35
C ILE A 980 26.57 21.75 38.06
N GLN A 981 27.66 22.02 38.79
CA GLN A 981 28.32 21.04 39.67
C GLN A 981 28.16 21.46 41.12
N ILE A 982 27.69 20.55 41.98
CA ILE A 982 27.37 20.84 43.39
C ILE A 982 27.80 19.69 44.30
N SER A 983 28.32 19.98 45.48
CA SER A 983 28.72 18.96 46.46
C SER A 983 28.68 19.46 47.92
N PHE A 984 28.43 18.53 48.83
CA PHE A 984 28.61 18.69 50.28
C PHE A 984 29.58 17.60 50.77
N ALA A 985 30.55 17.92 51.64
CA ALA A 985 31.52 16.96 52.17
C ALA A 985 31.71 17.08 53.69
N GLN A 986 31.90 15.94 54.37
CA GLN A 986 32.23 15.80 55.80
C GLN A 986 33.41 14.82 55.96
N SER A 987 34.66 15.31 55.91
CA SER A 987 35.87 14.49 55.93
C SER A 987 36.65 14.59 57.25
N PRO A 988 37.07 13.48 57.90
CA PRO A 988 38.08 13.50 58.96
C PRO A 988 39.52 13.62 58.39
N PRO A 989 40.51 14.11 59.14
CA PRO A 989 41.87 14.33 58.61
C PRO A 989 42.59 13.01 58.24
N ILE A 990 43.17 12.97 57.04
CA ILE A 990 43.84 11.79 56.47
C ILE A 990 45.19 11.51 57.16
N ASN A 991 45.42 10.26 57.57
CA ASN A 991 46.73 9.76 58.02
C ASN A 991 47.58 9.33 56.82
N TRP A 992 48.44 10.25 56.36
CA TRP A 992 49.29 10.09 55.19
C TRP A 992 50.22 8.87 55.23
N ILE A 993 50.62 8.41 56.42
CA ILE A 993 51.54 7.27 56.56
C ILE A 993 50.84 5.96 56.18
N LEU A 994 49.61 5.76 56.64
CA LEU A 994 48.83 4.55 56.31
C LEU A 994 48.43 4.52 54.82
N PHE A 995 48.17 5.68 54.23
CA PHE A 995 47.88 5.81 52.80
C PHE A 995 49.04 5.35 51.92
N PHE A 996 50.27 5.81 52.19
CA PHE A 996 51.42 5.45 51.35
C PHE A 996 51.83 3.98 51.46
N VAL A 997 51.65 3.34 52.62
CA VAL A 997 51.94 1.91 52.81
C VAL A 997 50.96 1.03 52.03
N ILE A 998 49.66 1.32 52.12
CA ILE A 998 48.62 0.57 51.38
C ILE A 998 48.75 0.84 49.88
N PHE A 999 49.01 2.10 49.48
CA PHE A 999 49.21 2.47 48.09
C PHE A 999 50.39 1.73 47.45
N ALA A 1000 51.54 1.64 48.13
CA ALA A 1000 52.70 0.93 47.61
C ALA A 1000 52.46 -0.59 47.46
N ALA A 1001 51.78 -1.21 48.43
CA ALA A 1001 51.45 -2.63 48.37
C ALA A 1001 50.44 -2.94 47.24
N CYS A 1002 49.38 -2.13 47.11
CA CYS A 1002 48.40 -2.28 46.03
C CYS A 1002 48.99 -1.96 44.65
N PHE A 1003 49.93 -1.01 44.56
CA PHE A 1003 50.59 -0.66 43.30
C PHE A 1003 51.41 -1.81 42.73
N VAL A 1004 52.15 -2.54 43.57
CA VAL A 1004 52.92 -3.72 43.13
C VAL A 1004 51.98 -4.85 42.68
N VAL A 1005 50.88 -5.09 43.38
CA VAL A 1005 49.87 -6.08 42.97
C VAL A 1005 49.18 -5.68 41.66
N LEU A 1006 48.85 -4.40 41.49
CA LEU A 1006 48.26 -3.88 40.26
C LEU A 1006 49.21 -3.98 39.08
N LEU A 1007 50.52 -3.83 39.25
CA LEU A 1007 51.49 -4.02 38.16
C LEU A 1007 51.56 -5.48 37.69
N VAL A 1008 51.46 -6.44 38.61
CA VAL A 1008 51.42 -7.87 38.27
C VAL A 1008 50.11 -8.24 37.58
N ILE A 1009 48.97 -7.75 38.09
CA ILE A 1009 47.66 -7.94 37.46
C ILE A 1009 47.61 -7.25 36.10
N ALA A 1010 48.15 -6.04 35.96
CA ALA A 1010 48.24 -5.33 34.69
C ALA A 1010 49.12 -6.09 33.69
N GLY A 1011 50.21 -6.73 34.14
CA GLY A 1011 51.03 -7.60 33.29
C GLY A 1011 50.25 -8.83 32.79
N LEU A 1012 49.51 -9.51 33.67
CA LEU A 1012 48.66 -10.66 33.28
C LEU A 1012 47.50 -10.23 32.38
N VAL A 1013 46.82 -9.13 32.72
CA VAL A 1013 45.75 -8.53 31.91
C VAL A 1013 46.29 -8.04 30.58
N TRP A 1014 47.52 -7.55 30.50
CA TRP A 1014 48.15 -7.15 29.24
C TRP A 1014 48.45 -8.35 28.34
N VAL A 1015 48.92 -9.48 28.91
CA VAL A 1015 49.13 -10.72 28.15
C VAL A 1015 47.79 -11.33 27.69
N ILE A 1016 46.76 -11.31 28.55
CA ILE A 1016 45.41 -11.74 28.18
C ILE A 1016 44.81 -10.80 27.13
N LYS A 1017 44.98 -9.48 27.30
CA LYS A 1017 44.56 -8.45 26.35
C LYS A 1017 45.23 -8.65 24.99
N GLN A 1018 46.54 -8.92 24.94
CA GLN A 1018 47.21 -9.24 23.67
C GLN A 1018 46.62 -10.49 23.00
N ARG A 1019 46.28 -11.52 23.78
CA ARG A 1019 45.70 -12.76 23.24
C ARG A 1019 44.26 -12.57 22.76
N VAL A 1020 43.48 -11.77 23.48
CA VAL A 1020 42.10 -11.39 23.17
C VAL A 1020 42.04 -10.41 21.99
N GLU A 1021 42.95 -9.44 21.90
CA GLU A 1021 43.10 -8.54 20.75
C GLU A 1021 43.46 -9.32 19.48
N ARG A 1022 44.38 -10.30 19.57
CA ARG A 1022 44.71 -11.17 18.42
C ARG A 1022 43.51 -12.03 17.99
N TYR A 1023 42.71 -12.53 18.92
CA TYR A 1023 41.48 -13.28 18.61
C TYR A 1023 40.40 -12.37 18.00
N HIS A 1024 40.20 -11.16 18.55
CA HIS A 1024 39.27 -10.17 17.99
C HIS A 1024 39.70 -9.66 16.61
N GLN A 1025 40.99 -9.55 16.33
CA GLN A 1025 41.48 -9.17 15.00
C GLN A 1025 41.17 -10.25 13.96
N ILE A 1026 41.28 -11.53 14.30
CA ILE A 1026 40.93 -12.66 13.42
C ILE A 1026 39.40 -12.75 13.20
N GLN A 1027 38.60 -12.53 14.24
CA GLN A 1027 37.13 -12.47 14.13
C GLN A 1027 36.65 -11.24 13.37
N ALA A 1028 37.26 -10.07 13.60
CA ALA A 1028 36.95 -8.84 12.88
C ALA A 1028 37.30 -8.97 11.39
N THR A 1029 38.42 -9.60 11.03
CA THR A 1029 38.73 -9.89 9.62
C THR A 1029 37.74 -10.87 8.99
N HIS A 1030 37.25 -11.87 9.71
CA HIS A 1030 36.24 -12.80 9.18
C HIS A 1030 34.88 -12.12 8.97
N VAL A 1031 34.41 -11.35 9.95
CA VAL A 1031 33.18 -10.55 9.85
C VAL A 1031 33.33 -9.45 8.81
N GLU A 1032 34.51 -8.84 8.65
CA GLU A 1032 34.76 -7.80 7.66
C GLU A 1032 34.85 -8.36 6.24
N ILE A 1033 35.34 -9.59 6.05
CA ILE A 1033 35.26 -10.30 4.77
C ILE A 1033 33.79 -10.64 4.42
N GLU A 1034 32.98 -11.10 5.38
CA GLU A 1034 31.54 -11.33 5.18
C GLU A 1034 30.75 -10.03 4.97
N ARG A 1035 31.19 -8.93 5.60
CA ARG A 1035 30.57 -7.60 5.50
C ARG A 1035 31.00 -6.84 4.25
N MET A 1036 32.20 -7.11 3.73
CA MET A 1036 32.65 -6.68 2.40
C MET A 1036 31.93 -7.45 1.29
N ALA A 1037 31.58 -8.72 1.52
CA ALA A 1037 30.76 -9.51 0.60
C ALA A 1037 29.27 -9.09 0.59
N SER A 1038 28.80 -8.24 1.51
CA SER A 1038 27.37 -7.94 1.72
C SER A 1038 26.98 -6.47 1.79
N ARG A 1039 27.85 -5.51 1.44
CA ARG A 1039 27.48 -4.07 1.48
C ARG A 1039 27.24 -3.44 0.09
N PRO A 1040 26.11 -2.70 -0.08
CA PRO A 1040 25.93 -1.78 -1.19
C PRO A 1040 26.82 -0.52 -1.01
N PHE A 1041 27.19 0.07 -2.14
CA PHE A 1041 28.21 1.10 -2.34
C PHE A 1041 28.11 2.34 -1.42
N ALA A 1042 29.26 2.88 -1.00
CA ALA A 1042 29.38 4.06 -0.15
C ALA A 1042 28.99 5.38 -0.86
N SER A 1043 28.33 6.29 -0.14
CA SER A 1043 28.05 7.67 -0.61
C SER A 1043 29.20 8.63 -0.27
N VAL A 1044 29.68 9.41 -1.24
CA VAL A 1044 30.67 10.47 -1.05
C VAL A 1044 30.00 11.84 -1.22
N GLN A 1045 30.14 12.71 -0.23
CA GLN A 1045 29.67 14.10 -0.29
C GLN A 1045 30.80 15.01 -0.80
N LEU A 1046 30.57 15.70 -1.92
CA LEU A 1046 31.54 16.64 -2.52
C LEU A 1046 31.12 18.08 -2.27
N ASP A 1047 32.04 18.89 -1.73
CA ASP A 1047 31.90 20.33 -1.62
C ASP A 1047 32.78 21.01 -2.68
N LEU A 1048 32.14 21.64 -3.68
CA LEU A 1048 32.82 22.22 -4.84
C LEU A 1048 32.95 23.73 -4.66
N SER A 1049 34.05 24.17 -4.05
CA SER A 1049 34.42 25.59 -4.04
C SER A 1049 35.72 25.88 -4.80
N SER A 1050 35.56 26.77 -5.80
CA SER A 1050 36.58 27.60 -6.46
C SER A 1050 37.36 27.06 -7.68
N LYS A 1051 37.52 28.01 -8.63
CA LYS A 1051 38.18 27.95 -9.93
C LYS A 1051 39.70 27.95 -9.77
N GLN A 1052 40.35 26.82 -10.02
CA GLN A 1052 41.72 26.82 -10.58
C GLN A 1052 41.99 25.49 -11.27
N TYR A 1053 42.34 25.57 -12.56
CA TYR A 1053 42.86 24.45 -13.32
C TYR A 1053 44.24 24.10 -12.77
N ASP A 1054 44.38 22.89 -12.24
CA ASP A 1054 45.58 22.06 -12.36
C ASP A 1054 45.26 20.62 -11.91
N SER A 1055 45.57 19.65 -12.78
CA SER A 1055 45.50 18.18 -12.68
C SER A 1055 44.31 17.52 -11.95
N ALA A 1056 43.58 16.66 -12.70
CA ALA A 1056 42.50 15.85 -12.14
C ALA A 1056 43.04 14.85 -11.08
N THR A 1057 42.56 14.97 -9.85
CA THR A 1057 42.93 14.06 -8.74
C THR A 1057 41.91 12.91 -8.68
N PRO A 1058 42.35 11.63 -8.70
CA PRO A 1058 41.43 10.50 -8.57
C PRO A 1058 40.80 10.48 -7.17
N ILE A 1059 39.49 10.22 -7.11
CA ILE A 1059 38.73 10.09 -5.86
C ILE A 1059 38.98 8.73 -5.19
N SER A 1060 39.40 7.73 -5.97
CA SER A 1060 39.86 6.44 -5.49
C SER A 1060 40.87 5.84 -6.47
N ILE A 1061 41.86 5.13 -5.95
CA ILE A 1061 42.82 4.34 -6.74
C ILE A 1061 42.82 2.93 -6.18
N GLU A 1062 42.36 1.97 -6.96
CA GLU A 1062 42.36 0.56 -6.58
C GLU A 1062 43.50 -0.18 -7.30
N PRO A 1063 44.54 -0.65 -6.61
CA PRO A 1063 45.66 -1.34 -7.24
C PRO A 1063 45.21 -2.71 -7.78
N CYS A 1064 45.64 -3.05 -9.00
CA CYS A 1064 45.50 -4.41 -9.53
C CYS A 1064 46.43 -5.37 -8.76
N SER A 1065 46.18 -6.67 -8.85
CA SER A 1065 46.89 -7.72 -8.08
C SER A 1065 48.42 -7.73 -8.21
N ASN A 1066 48.96 -7.13 -9.27
CA ASN A 1066 50.40 -7.01 -9.51
C ASN A 1066 51.02 -5.68 -8.99
N TYR A 1067 50.22 -4.78 -8.42
CA TYR A 1067 50.61 -3.45 -7.91
C TYR A 1067 51.35 -2.55 -8.93
N GLN A 1068 51.30 -2.87 -10.22
CA GLN A 1068 51.93 -2.06 -11.29
C GLN A 1068 50.93 -1.11 -11.96
N SER A 1069 49.64 -1.44 -11.91
CA SER A 1069 48.57 -0.62 -12.45
C SER A 1069 47.42 -0.58 -11.46
N GLY A 1070 46.59 0.45 -11.53
CA GLY A 1070 45.42 0.61 -10.68
C GLY A 1070 44.27 1.25 -11.45
N ILE A 1071 43.05 1.01 -10.97
CA ILE A 1071 41.83 1.61 -11.50
C ILE A 1071 41.62 2.94 -10.78
N TYR A 1072 41.70 4.03 -11.53
CA TYR A 1072 41.52 5.39 -11.05
C TYR A 1072 40.07 5.76 -11.27
N THR A 1073 39.37 6.05 -10.18
CA THR A 1073 38.00 6.57 -10.24
C THR A 1073 38.08 8.09 -10.22
N LEU A 1074 37.44 8.74 -11.19
CA LEU A 1074 37.45 10.18 -11.42
C LEU A 1074 36.01 10.69 -11.52
N ILE A 1075 35.78 11.92 -11.07
CA ILE A 1075 34.53 12.63 -11.34
C ILE A 1075 34.77 13.55 -12.53
N VAL A 1076 34.01 13.35 -13.59
CA VAL A 1076 34.11 14.10 -14.83
C VAL A 1076 32.87 14.96 -15.02
N ARG A 1077 33.08 16.20 -15.45
CA ARG A 1077 31.99 17.09 -15.84
C ARG A 1077 31.53 16.73 -17.25
N LEU A 1078 30.24 16.43 -17.41
CA LEU A 1078 29.66 16.13 -18.72
C LEU A 1078 29.50 17.42 -19.55
N PRO A 1079 29.56 17.35 -20.90
CA PRO A 1079 29.52 18.53 -21.76
C PRO A 1079 28.18 19.28 -21.61
N THR A 1080 28.24 20.58 -21.31
CA THR A 1080 27.05 21.42 -21.11
C THR A 1080 26.58 22.11 -22.39
N GLY A 1081 27.09 21.72 -23.56
CA GLY A 1081 26.71 22.33 -24.84
C GLY A 1081 27.02 23.83 -24.97
N GLY A 1082 27.98 24.35 -24.21
CA GLY A 1082 28.35 25.78 -24.20
C GLY A 1082 27.61 26.65 -23.18
N GLN A 1083 26.70 26.07 -22.39
CA GLN A 1083 26.00 26.76 -21.29
C GLN A 1083 26.80 26.65 -19.97
N ASN A 1084 26.63 27.62 -19.06
CA ASN A 1084 27.32 27.64 -17.76
C ASN A 1084 26.82 26.54 -16.79
N TYR A 1085 25.59 26.06 -16.98
CA TYR A 1085 24.91 25.05 -16.17
C TYR A 1085 24.34 23.95 -17.08
N THR A 1086 24.08 22.75 -16.53
CA THR A 1086 23.43 21.68 -17.27
C THR A 1086 21.92 21.91 -17.38
N PRO A 1087 21.28 21.52 -18.50
CA PRO A 1087 19.82 21.59 -18.65
C PRO A 1087 19.10 20.87 -17.51
N HIS A 1088 17.94 21.39 -17.11
CA HIS A 1088 17.10 20.77 -16.09
C HIS A 1088 16.86 19.28 -16.41
N SER A 1089 16.92 18.43 -15.38
CA SER A 1089 16.82 16.96 -15.41
C SER A 1089 18.02 16.18 -15.98
N THR A 1090 19.19 16.80 -16.18
CA THR A 1090 20.44 16.09 -16.53
C THR A 1090 21.53 16.31 -15.49
N SER A 1091 22.24 15.23 -15.11
CA SER A 1091 23.40 15.34 -14.22
C SER A 1091 24.58 15.95 -14.98
N GLY A 1092 25.14 17.04 -14.46
CA GLY A 1092 26.36 17.65 -15.02
C GLY A 1092 27.66 16.95 -14.63
N LEU A 1093 27.57 15.90 -13.83
CA LEU A 1093 28.70 15.12 -13.33
C LEU A 1093 28.45 13.64 -13.60
N ALA A 1094 29.51 12.95 -14.03
CA ALA A 1094 29.56 11.51 -14.15
C ALA A 1094 30.79 10.96 -13.42
N VAL A 1095 30.72 9.71 -12.99
CA VAL A 1095 31.87 8.97 -12.46
C VAL A 1095 32.46 8.16 -13.60
N ALA A 1096 33.75 8.31 -13.86
CA ALA A 1096 34.49 7.57 -14.87
C ALA A 1096 35.62 6.79 -14.19
N SER A 1097 35.93 5.61 -14.71
CA SER A 1097 37.05 4.77 -14.26
C SER A 1097 38.05 4.61 -15.39
N SER A 1098 39.34 4.75 -15.08
CA SER A 1098 40.43 4.54 -16.05
C SER A 1098 41.52 3.68 -15.44
N LEU A 1099 42.05 2.72 -16.21
CA LEU A 1099 43.20 1.93 -15.80
C LEU A 1099 44.48 2.75 -16.05
N CYS A 1100 45.27 2.99 -15.01
CA CYS A 1100 46.50 3.78 -15.09
C CYS A 1100 47.66 3.11 -14.35
N SER A 1101 48.89 3.40 -14.78
CA SER A 1101 50.09 2.87 -14.11
C SER A 1101 50.32 3.59 -12.79
N LEU A 1102 50.65 2.85 -11.73
CA LEU A 1102 50.88 3.40 -10.40
C LEU A 1102 52.28 4.02 -10.31
N THR A 1103 52.38 5.25 -9.80
CA THR A 1103 53.68 5.88 -9.58
C THR A 1103 54.37 5.32 -8.32
N GLN A 1104 55.71 5.39 -8.26
CA GLN A 1104 56.49 4.93 -7.10
C GLN A 1104 56.04 5.57 -5.77
N SER A 1105 55.59 6.83 -5.81
CA SER A 1105 55.07 7.53 -4.63
C SER A 1105 53.73 6.97 -4.13
N GLN A 1106 52.89 6.44 -5.04
CA GLN A 1106 51.59 5.85 -4.73
C GLN A 1106 51.73 4.39 -4.27
N LEU A 1107 52.68 3.64 -4.84
CA LEU A 1107 53.07 2.31 -4.35
C LEU A 1107 53.54 2.36 -2.88
N ALA A 1108 54.27 3.41 -2.49
CA ALA A 1108 54.79 3.57 -1.13
C ALA A 1108 53.70 3.87 -0.06
N LEU A 1109 52.50 4.30 -0.47
CA LEU A 1109 51.34 4.52 0.41
C LEU A 1109 50.45 3.27 0.54
N LEU A 1110 50.48 2.39 -0.47
CA LEU A 1110 49.60 1.22 -0.57
C LEU A 1110 50.27 -0.08 -0.10
N GLN A 1111 51.59 -0.11 0.05
CA GLN A 1111 52.30 -1.24 0.65
C GLN A 1111 52.26 -1.16 2.19
N PRO A 1112 51.74 -2.17 2.91
CA PRO A 1112 51.90 -2.24 4.35
C PRO A 1112 53.39 -2.38 4.70
N PRO A 1113 53.88 -1.78 5.80
CA PRO A 1113 55.28 -1.83 6.16
C PRO A 1113 55.70 -3.28 6.45
N ASP A 1114 56.75 -3.75 5.77
CA ASP A 1114 57.32 -5.08 5.98
C ASP A 1114 57.75 -5.26 7.44
N SER A 1115 57.13 -6.22 8.12
CA SER A 1115 57.55 -6.72 9.42
C SER A 1115 58.70 -7.70 9.24
N ASP A 1116 59.94 -7.22 9.37
CA ASP A 1116 61.04 -7.87 10.13
C ASP A 1116 62.44 -7.35 9.74
N ASN A 1117 63.08 -6.59 10.63
CA ASN A 1117 64.36 -6.96 11.28
C ASN A 1117 64.97 -5.81 12.09
N GLN A 1118 65.45 -6.14 13.28
CA GLN A 1118 66.23 -5.27 14.17
C GLN A 1118 67.63 -5.03 13.60
N GLN A 1119 68.04 -3.77 13.47
CA GLN A 1119 69.28 -3.18 14.05
C GLN A 1119 69.64 -1.84 13.39
N ALA A 1120 70.34 -1.02 14.19
CA ALA A 1120 70.94 0.28 13.87
C ALA A 1120 70.00 1.49 13.90
N GLY A 1121 70.12 2.26 14.99
CA GLY A 1121 69.47 3.54 15.13
C GLY A 1121 69.96 4.55 14.10
N GLN A 1122 69.01 5.20 13.44
CA GLN A 1122 69.16 6.55 12.94
C GLN A 1122 67.81 7.25 13.00
N LYS A 1123 67.80 8.41 13.66
CA LYS A 1123 66.70 9.37 13.69
C LYS A 1123 66.34 9.74 12.25
N SER A 1124 65.13 9.42 11.79
CA SER A 1124 64.53 10.11 10.64
C SER A 1124 63.39 11.00 11.14
N SER A 1125 63.70 12.29 11.11
CA SER A 1125 62.91 13.43 11.53
C SER A 1125 61.56 13.52 10.82
N LEU A 1126 60.48 13.74 11.57
CA LEU A 1126 59.60 14.93 11.57
C LEU A 1126 59.51 15.82 10.29
N ARG A 1127 59.56 15.24 9.09
CA ARG A 1127 59.40 15.95 7.80
C ARG A 1127 58.38 15.32 6.86
N ARG A 1128 57.47 14.47 7.36
CA ARG A 1128 56.37 13.90 6.54
C ARG A 1128 55.01 14.54 6.72
N PHE A 1129 54.89 15.55 7.58
CA PHE A 1129 53.66 16.30 7.72
C PHE A 1129 53.96 17.80 7.69
N ILE A 1130 53.29 18.53 6.80
CA ILE A 1130 53.31 19.99 6.53
C ILE A 1130 54.40 20.38 5.49
N SER A 1131 54.15 21.03 4.33
CA SER A 1131 53.03 21.85 3.82
C SER A 1131 53.00 21.84 2.28
N PHE A 1132 51.81 22.04 1.68
CA PHE A 1132 51.66 22.65 0.37
C PHE A 1132 51.90 24.17 0.46
N LYS A 1133 52.90 24.70 -0.26
CA LYS A 1133 52.85 25.93 -1.10
C LYS A 1133 54.24 26.30 -1.67
N ASN A 1134 54.23 26.56 -2.98
CA ASN A 1134 55.26 27.00 -3.95
C ASN A 1134 56.28 28.08 -3.49
N PRO A 1135 57.48 28.23 -4.12
CA PRO A 1135 57.60 28.86 -5.47
C PRO A 1135 58.78 28.48 -6.41
N PHE A 1136 58.54 28.75 -7.71
CA PHE A 1136 59.46 29.15 -8.80
C PHE A 1136 60.64 28.26 -9.27
N ALA A 1137 60.63 28.10 -10.61
CA ALA A 1137 61.74 28.30 -11.56
C ALA A 1137 62.51 27.09 -12.13
N SER A 1138 62.31 26.99 -13.45
CA SER A 1138 63.33 26.89 -14.50
C SER A 1138 63.77 25.51 -15.02
N ASN A 1139 63.60 25.44 -16.34
CA ASN A 1139 64.44 24.81 -17.35
C ASN A 1139 64.18 23.36 -17.75
N THR A 1140 64.03 23.27 -19.08
CA THR A 1140 64.01 22.16 -20.04
C THR A 1140 62.79 21.29 -20.11
#